data_AF-A0A7G1IH41-F1
#
_entry.id   AF-A0A7G1IH41-F1
#
_cell.length_a   1.000
_cell.length_b   1.000
_cell.length_c   1.000
_cell.angle_alpha   90.00
_cell.angle_beta   90.00
_cell.angle_gamma   90.00
#
_symmetry.space_group_name_H-M   'P 1'
#
loop_
_entity.id
_entity.type
_entity.pdbx_description
1 polymer ?
#
loop_
_entity_poly.entity_id
_entity_poly.type
_entity_poly.pdbx_seq_one_letter_code
_entity_poly.pdbx_strand_id
1 'polypeptide(L)'
;MKETRVMNFTVLPPEINSARMYAGAGPAPMLAAAAAWDGLAADLQASAVSFESVASCLVTSWQGAASTAMTAAAAPYLAWLSAAAQHAEQTAGQARMAASTFEAALTATVHPAMVGVNRTQLVSLIASNLLGQNAPAIAATEAEYEQMWAQNVAAMSGYYSNASAVASRLTPWQQLMDGLSTTGAGPAAMAPGTALVMGTAFLQPTPSYVSRIDQLFIAPFHPGYLAQGLYTPEQYWPLTGLTSLTVGQSMVQSAKVLNDAIMTQNGNPTLVFGYSQSASVASLEMQHLLTLPAGQRPTADQLSFVLAANPNRPNGGFLERFHGLYIPILDLPFFGATPANAYPTTDYAIQYDFQADFPQYPLNLLADANAVAGQFYIHSSYPDLTPAQIATGVVQPVSPADTMTKYILIPTHDLPLLNPLRAVPILGNPLADLVQPDLRVLVELGYDRTAYQDVPTPAGLFPQFDPLTVAGQLVEGPGRAYTTPWPTWDCRRRDSRNCPDPVQCYPPERLRDGLPKPSPTSRRFRRFRRRATRLVAAVGNNPRELRGARRLLGYRGVRGLKTSSDKADNDEFRHLAPEINSTRMFSGAGLGPMLAASAAWDGVAAELGSAATSFEALTAGLAGGTWLGAASAAMLGAAAPYAAWLQATASDAEQAAAQARSAVSAFEAAQPATVHPAIIAGNRSQLLSLVMSNLFGQNAPAIALAEAEYEQMWAQDVTAMLGYHLSASAAVAQLPPWQELPQRLADMADSAIASWQLPNINIGTGNTGSFNIGNNNTGNFNIGSNNIGNANIGNANLGSFNLGFDNVGNFNAGWNNYVNANVGTRNVGQFNIGFENTGDANVGIWNVGFRNVGFVNVGEGLVGFARPGDGDVGVTSVFERLGAAAWY
;
A
#
# COMPACT_ATOMS: atom_id res chain seq x y z
N MET A 1 -2.66 21.63 7.83
CA MET A 1 -2.36 20.18 7.80
C MET A 1 -1.78 19.78 9.11
N LYS A 2 -2.45 18.84 9.79
CA LYS A 2 -2.08 18.29 11.08
C LYS A 2 -0.59 17.96 11.07
N GLU A 3 0.22 18.77 11.74
CA GLU A 3 1.49 18.28 12.25
C GLU A 3 1.12 17.07 13.11
N THR A 4 1.39 15.90 12.56
CA THR A 4 1.91 14.77 13.32
C THR A 4 2.68 15.33 14.49
N ARG A 5 2.13 15.19 15.71
CA ARG A 5 2.89 15.36 16.96
C ARG A 5 4.27 14.79 16.68
N VAL A 6 5.30 15.64 16.54
CA VAL A 6 6.65 15.13 16.56
C VAL A 6 6.77 14.57 17.97
N MET A 7 6.67 13.24 18.09
CA MET A 7 6.80 12.58 19.36
C MET A 7 8.16 13.01 19.87
N ASN A 8 8.21 13.91 20.85
CA ASN A 8 9.48 14.50 21.27
C ASN A 8 10.20 13.53 22.22
N PHE A 9 10.59 12.37 21.68
CA PHE A 9 11.34 11.33 22.38
C PHE A 9 12.70 11.83 22.84
N THR A 10 13.24 12.92 22.25
CA THR A 10 14.52 13.50 22.65
C THR A 10 14.54 14.00 24.09
N VAL A 11 13.40 14.43 24.66
CA VAL A 11 13.31 14.95 26.04
C VAL A 11 12.66 13.97 27.01
N LEU A 12 12.26 12.80 26.54
CA LEU A 12 11.62 11.78 27.38
C LEU A 12 12.67 10.94 28.08
N PRO A 13 12.47 10.61 29.37
CA PRO A 13 13.38 9.74 30.08
C PRO A 13 13.33 8.32 29.49
N PRO A 14 14.41 7.53 29.63
CA PRO A 14 14.53 6.20 29.04
C PRO A 14 13.33 5.30 29.32
N GLU A 15 12.74 5.37 30.52
CA GLU A 15 11.56 4.61 30.95
C GLU A 15 10.36 4.82 30.01
N ILE A 16 10.13 6.06 29.56
CA ILE A 16 8.98 6.40 28.75
C ILE A 16 9.22 6.03 27.28
N ASN A 17 10.43 6.28 26.75
CA ASN A 17 10.76 5.88 25.38
C ASN A 17 10.78 4.35 25.23
N SER A 18 11.43 3.65 26.15
CA SER A 18 11.44 2.19 26.21
C SER A 18 10.02 1.65 26.39
N ALA A 19 9.21 2.20 27.30
CA ALA A 19 7.84 1.73 27.46
C ALA A 19 7.00 1.93 26.20
N ARG A 20 7.13 3.06 25.50
CA ARG A 20 6.37 3.33 24.26
C ARG A 20 6.74 2.38 23.12
N MET A 21 8.02 2.10 22.95
CA MET A 21 8.50 1.17 21.91
C MET A 21 8.04 -0.27 22.20
N TYR A 22 8.00 -0.69 23.47
CA TYR A 22 7.65 -2.05 23.87
C TYR A 22 6.15 -2.26 24.19
N ALA A 23 5.33 -1.20 24.26
CA ALA A 23 3.89 -1.28 24.60
C ALA A 23 2.94 -1.30 23.38
N GLY A 24 3.44 -1.54 22.17
CA GLY A 24 2.65 -1.58 20.93
C GLY A 24 2.29 -3.00 20.45
N ALA A 25 1.46 -3.09 19.42
CA ALA A 25 1.09 -4.35 18.74
C ALA A 25 2.23 -4.99 17.91
N GLY A 26 3.44 -4.41 17.98
CA GLY A 26 4.59 -4.86 17.20
C GLY A 26 4.46 -4.62 15.69
N PRO A 27 5.35 -5.21 14.87
CA PRO A 27 5.30 -5.09 13.41
C PRO A 27 4.13 -5.86 12.78
N ALA A 28 3.43 -6.66 13.58
CA ALA A 28 2.50 -7.68 13.11
C ALA A 28 1.32 -7.13 12.26
N PRO A 29 0.62 -6.07 12.69
CA PRO A 29 -0.48 -5.49 11.90
C PRO A 29 0.00 -4.95 10.55
N MET A 30 1.23 -4.46 10.47
CA MET A 30 1.78 -3.88 9.24
C MET A 30 2.19 -4.96 8.23
N LEU A 31 2.70 -6.10 8.70
CA LEU A 31 2.99 -7.26 7.85
C LEU A 31 1.71 -7.92 7.34
N ALA A 32 0.66 -7.98 8.17
CA ALA A 32 -0.66 -8.41 7.73
C ALA A 32 -1.26 -7.47 6.68
N ALA A 33 -1.05 -6.15 6.82
CA ALA A 33 -1.44 -5.19 5.80
C ALA A 33 -0.66 -5.39 4.50
N ALA A 34 0.65 -5.66 4.56
CA ALA A 34 1.45 -5.96 3.39
C ALA A 34 0.91 -7.17 2.62
N ALA A 35 0.60 -8.25 3.34
CA ALA A 35 -0.02 -9.46 2.79
C ALA A 35 -1.30 -9.19 1.99
N ALA A 36 -2.20 -8.39 2.57
CA ALA A 36 -3.47 -8.04 1.95
C ALA A 36 -3.27 -7.21 0.67
N TRP A 37 -2.26 -6.34 0.65
CA TRP A 37 -1.90 -5.56 -0.53
C TRP A 37 -1.24 -6.41 -1.63
N ASP A 38 -0.40 -7.39 -1.29
CA ASP A 38 0.13 -8.34 -2.27
C ASP A 38 -0.99 -9.19 -2.90
N GLY A 39 -1.94 -9.67 -2.09
CA GLY A 39 -3.11 -10.42 -2.57
C GLY A 39 -3.97 -9.59 -3.53
N LEU A 40 -4.21 -8.32 -3.21
CA LEU A 40 -4.92 -7.41 -4.11
C LEU A 40 -4.14 -7.16 -5.42
N ALA A 41 -2.80 -7.06 -5.35
CA ALA A 41 -1.96 -6.88 -6.54
C ALA A 41 -2.08 -8.09 -7.49
N ALA A 42 -2.02 -9.29 -6.93
CA ALA A 42 -2.23 -10.55 -7.64
C ALA A 42 -3.61 -10.61 -8.34
N ASP A 43 -4.69 -10.33 -7.60
CA ASP A 43 -6.06 -10.35 -8.14
C ASP A 43 -6.23 -9.36 -9.31
N LEU A 44 -5.66 -8.15 -9.18
CA LEU A 44 -5.72 -7.12 -10.22
C LEU A 44 -4.89 -7.51 -11.46
N GLN A 45 -3.72 -8.10 -11.27
CA GLN A 45 -2.86 -8.56 -12.36
C GLN A 45 -3.49 -9.74 -13.10
N ALA A 46 -4.06 -10.71 -12.38
CA ALA A 46 -4.78 -11.82 -12.97
C ALA A 46 -6.01 -11.35 -13.75
N SER A 47 -6.75 -10.37 -13.21
CA SER A 47 -7.86 -9.72 -13.90
C SER A 47 -7.40 -9.02 -15.18
N ALA A 48 -6.26 -8.32 -15.17
CA ALA A 48 -5.68 -7.69 -16.36
C ALA A 48 -5.37 -8.73 -17.45
N VAL A 49 -4.66 -9.82 -17.10
CA VAL A 49 -4.29 -10.88 -18.04
C VAL A 49 -5.53 -11.57 -18.62
N SER A 50 -6.55 -11.84 -17.79
CA SER A 50 -7.81 -12.41 -18.27
C SER A 50 -8.55 -11.47 -19.23
N PHE A 51 -8.55 -10.16 -18.95
CA PHE A 51 -9.23 -9.18 -19.80
C PHE A 51 -8.49 -8.97 -21.13
N GLU A 52 -7.15 -9.02 -21.11
CA GLU A 52 -6.30 -8.96 -22.32
C GLU A 52 -6.52 -10.18 -23.23
N SER A 53 -6.68 -11.37 -22.66
CA SER A 53 -6.95 -12.59 -23.45
C SER A 53 -8.30 -12.50 -24.16
N VAL A 54 -9.33 -11.99 -23.49
CA VAL A 54 -10.66 -11.78 -24.09
C VAL A 54 -10.59 -10.71 -25.19
N ALA A 55 -9.90 -9.59 -24.93
CA ALA A 55 -9.73 -8.51 -25.91
C ALA A 55 -8.95 -8.97 -27.16
N SER A 56 -7.91 -9.78 -27.01
CA SER A 56 -7.14 -10.33 -28.13
C SER A 56 -7.91 -11.40 -28.92
N CYS A 57 -8.76 -12.19 -28.28
CA CYS A 57 -9.66 -13.14 -28.95
C CYS A 57 -10.71 -12.43 -29.83
N LEU A 58 -11.19 -11.25 -29.40
CA LEU A 58 -12.10 -10.39 -30.16
C LEU A 58 -11.49 -9.88 -31.47
N VAL A 59 -10.22 -9.46 -31.46
CA VAL A 59 -9.52 -8.96 -32.66
C VAL A 59 -9.18 -10.08 -33.66
N THR A 60 -8.91 -11.28 -33.16
CA THR A 60 -8.55 -12.44 -34.00
C THR A 60 -9.77 -13.12 -34.62
N SER A 61 -10.91 -13.14 -33.92
CA SER A 61 -12.13 -13.86 -34.34
C SER A 61 -13.16 -12.97 -35.04
N TRP A 62 -13.21 -11.67 -34.72
CA TRP A 62 -14.13 -10.71 -35.33
C TRP A 62 -13.30 -9.60 -35.99
N GLN A 63 -13.22 -9.57 -37.31
CA GLN A 63 -12.46 -8.57 -38.05
C GLN A 63 -13.37 -7.45 -38.57
N GLY A 64 -13.13 -6.20 -38.15
CA GLY A 64 -13.87 -5.02 -38.61
C GLY A 64 -13.80 -3.83 -37.64
N ALA A 65 -14.28 -2.66 -38.09
CA ALA A 65 -14.20 -1.41 -37.32
C ALA A 65 -14.82 -1.49 -35.91
N ALA A 66 -15.82 -2.35 -35.70
CA ALA A 66 -16.45 -2.57 -34.41
C ALA A 66 -15.54 -3.31 -33.41
N SER A 67 -14.78 -4.33 -33.83
CA SER A 67 -13.86 -5.04 -32.90
C SER A 67 -12.63 -4.19 -32.57
N THR A 68 -12.15 -3.39 -33.54
CA THR A 68 -11.08 -2.41 -33.30
C THR A 68 -11.53 -1.32 -32.33
N ALA A 69 -12.76 -0.80 -32.46
CA ALA A 69 -13.33 0.18 -31.52
C ALA A 69 -13.54 -0.40 -30.12
N MET A 70 -13.97 -1.66 -30.01
CA MET A 70 -14.17 -2.33 -28.72
C MET A 70 -12.84 -2.61 -28.00
N THR A 71 -11.80 -2.97 -28.75
CA THR A 71 -10.44 -3.16 -28.20
C THR A 71 -9.83 -1.83 -27.76
N ALA A 72 -10.02 -0.77 -28.54
CA ALA A 72 -9.60 0.59 -28.17
C ALA A 72 -10.33 1.10 -26.92
N ALA A 73 -11.60 0.74 -26.73
CA ALA A 73 -12.37 1.08 -25.53
C ALA A 73 -11.96 0.26 -24.30
N ALA A 74 -11.43 -0.95 -24.48
CA ALA A 74 -10.98 -1.83 -23.39
C ALA A 74 -9.55 -1.52 -22.90
N ALA A 75 -8.69 -0.94 -23.75
CA ALA A 75 -7.30 -0.62 -23.43
C ALA A 75 -7.09 0.24 -22.17
N PRO A 76 -7.91 1.28 -21.88
CA PRO A 76 -7.77 2.08 -20.66
C PRO A 76 -8.07 1.28 -19.39
N TYR A 77 -9.01 0.35 -19.45
CA TYR A 77 -9.35 -0.52 -18.33
C TYR A 77 -8.24 -1.54 -18.05
N LEU A 78 -7.60 -2.05 -19.10
CA LEU A 78 -6.42 -2.92 -18.99
C LEU A 78 -5.23 -2.20 -18.35
N ALA A 79 -4.99 -0.96 -18.78
CA ALA A 79 -3.98 -0.09 -18.21
C ALA A 79 -4.29 0.21 -16.74
N TRP A 80 -5.57 0.36 -16.39
CA TRP A 80 -6.00 0.57 -15.02
C TRP A 80 -5.72 -0.62 -14.11
N LEU A 81 -6.10 -1.83 -14.54
CA LEU A 81 -5.85 -3.05 -13.78
C LEU A 81 -4.35 -3.27 -13.54
N SER A 82 -3.52 -3.05 -14.56
CA SER A 82 -2.07 -3.22 -14.47
C SER A 82 -1.40 -2.17 -13.57
N ALA A 83 -1.83 -0.91 -13.66
CA ALA A 83 -1.31 0.17 -12.81
C ALA A 83 -1.74 -0.01 -11.35
N ALA A 84 -2.98 -0.44 -11.13
CA ALA A 84 -3.52 -0.74 -9.81
C ALA A 84 -2.78 -1.91 -9.14
N ALA A 85 -2.45 -2.95 -9.92
CA ALA A 85 -1.66 -4.09 -9.45
C ALA A 85 -0.25 -3.66 -8.99
N GLN A 86 0.48 -2.90 -9.82
CA GLN A 86 1.79 -2.36 -9.44
C GLN A 86 1.74 -1.48 -8.19
N HIS A 87 0.68 -0.69 -8.04
CA HIS A 87 0.52 0.20 -6.90
C HIS A 87 0.23 -0.56 -5.60
N ALA A 88 -0.60 -1.60 -5.67
CA ALA A 88 -0.84 -2.52 -4.56
C ALA A 88 0.46 -3.23 -4.15
N GLU A 89 1.27 -3.69 -5.10
CA GLU A 89 2.58 -4.30 -4.84
C GLU A 89 3.56 -3.31 -4.17
N GLN A 90 3.62 -2.07 -4.66
CA GLN A 90 4.44 -1.01 -4.06
C GLN A 90 3.99 -0.69 -2.62
N THR A 91 2.68 -0.67 -2.38
CA THR A 91 2.10 -0.44 -1.05
C THR A 91 2.46 -1.57 -0.09
N ALA A 92 2.41 -2.82 -0.54
CA ALA A 92 2.90 -3.97 0.22
C ALA A 92 4.39 -3.83 0.56
N GLY A 93 5.22 -3.42 -0.41
CA GLY A 93 6.64 -3.12 -0.21
C GLY A 93 6.89 -2.05 0.86
N GLN A 94 6.12 -0.96 0.84
CA GLN A 94 6.23 0.10 1.87
C GLN A 94 5.78 -0.41 3.25
N ALA A 95 4.71 -1.20 3.34
CA ALA A 95 4.27 -1.78 4.61
C ALA A 95 5.34 -2.71 5.23
N ARG A 96 6.02 -3.53 4.41
CA ARG A 96 7.17 -4.34 4.87
C ARG A 96 8.33 -3.48 5.36
N MET A 97 8.61 -2.36 4.67
CA MET A 97 9.65 -1.41 5.07
C MET A 97 9.29 -0.68 6.38
N ALA A 98 8.02 -0.35 6.61
CA ALA A 98 7.56 0.19 7.89
C ALA A 98 7.72 -0.82 9.03
N ALA A 99 7.43 -2.10 8.78
CA ALA A 99 7.65 -3.17 9.77
C ALA A 99 9.13 -3.34 10.11
N SER A 100 10.03 -3.39 9.12
CA SER A 100 11.47 -3.57 9.35
C SER A 100 12.11 -2.37 10.07
N THR A 101 11.64 -1.16 9.79
CA THR A 101 12.12 0.06 10.48
C THR A 101 11.68 0.09 11.94
N PHE A 102 10.48 -0.42 12.27
CA PHE A 102 10.06 -0.62 13.66
C PHE A 102 10.91 -1.68 14.37
N GLU A 103 11.18 -2.82 13.74
CA GLU A 103 12.02 -3.88 14.32
C GLU A 103 13.46 -3.41 14.60
N ALA A 104 14.04 -2.64 13.69
CA ALA A 104 15.36 -2.03 13.88
C ALA A 104 15.38 -1.05 15.08
N ALA A 105 14.32 -0.26 15.23
CA ALA A 105 14.16 0.66 16.35
C ALA A 105 13.95 -0.05 17.69
N LEU A 106 13.13 -1.11 17.69
CA LEU A 106 12.88 -1.95 18.86
C LEU A 106 14.18 -2.59 19.35
N THR A 107 15.00 -3.10 18.42
CA THR A 107 16.31 -3.71 18.72
C THR A 107 17.31 -2.69 19.26
N ALA A 108 17.31 -1.47 18.72
CA ALA A 108 18.22 -0.41 19.16
C ALA A 108 17.80 0.25 20.49
N THR A 109 16.53 0.16 20.87
CA THR A 109 15.98 0.77 22.10
C THR A 109 16.36 -0.05 23.32
N VAL A 110 16.87 0.63 24.36
CA VAL A 110 17.19 0.03 25.65
C VAL A 110 15.95 -0.65 26.22
N HIS A 111 16.10 -1.91 26.60
CA HIS A 111 15.02 -2.66 27.23
C HIS A 111 14.57 -1.96 28.52
N PRO A 112 13.26 -1.84 28.82
CA PRO A 112 12.79 -1.29 30.10
C PRO A 112 13.44 -1.91 31.35
N ALA A 113 13.99 -3.12 31.20
CA ALA A 113 14.74 -3.83 32.22
C ALA A 113 16.01 -3.16 32.69
N MET A 114 16.82 -2.76 31.72
CA MET A 114 18.12 -2.18 32.00
C MET A 114 17.95 -0.83 32.68
N VAL A 115 16.92 -0.08 32.27
CA VAL A 115 16.52 1.17 32.91
C VAL A 115 16.10 0.91 34.37
N GLY A 116 15.24 -0.09 34.60
CA GLY A 116 14.79 -0.45 35.96
C GLY A 116 15.93 -0.91 36.88
N VAL A 117 16.87 -1.72 36.37
CA VAL A 117 18.05 -2.17 37.12
C VAL A 117 18.93 -0.98 37.51
N ASN A 118 19.21 -0.08 36.57
CA ASN A 118 20.03 1.10 36.82
C ASN A 118 19.40 2.04 37.86
N ARG A 119 18.09 2.31 37.77
CA ARG A 119 17.38 3.16 38.75
C ARG A 119 17.32 2.51 40.14
N THR A 120 17.19 1.19 40.22
CA THR A 120 17.21 0.44 41.48
C THR A 120 18.62 0.45 42.12
N GLN A 121 19.66 0.31 41.31
CA GLN A 121 21.06 0.41 41.74
C GLN A 121 21.39 1.81 42.29
N LEU A 122 20.93 2.87 41.62
CA LEU A 122 21.09 4.25 42.08
C LEU A 122 20.52 4.45 43.49
N VAL A 123 19.28 3.99 43.74
CA VAL A 123 18.64 4.10 45.06
C VAL A 123 19.41 3.33 46.12
N SER A 124 19.94 2.13 45.80
CA SER A 124 20.77 1.34 46.72
C SER A 124 22.11 2.03 47.05
N LEU A 125 22.75 2.65 46.06
CA LEU A 125 24.01 3.37 46.24
C LEU A 125 23.83 4.64 47.07
N ILE A 126 22.72 5.38 46.86
CA ILE A 126 22.35 6.55 47.66
C ILE A 126 22.07 6.14 49.11
N ALA A 127 21.28 5.07 49.32
CA ALA A 127 20.93 4.58 50.66
C ALA A 127 22.15 4.09 51.47
N SER A 128 23.21 3.64 50.80
CA SER A 128 24.45 3.16 51.42
C SER A 128 25.59 4.21 51.42
N ASN A 129 25.35 5.45 50.96
CA ASN A 129 26.37 6.49 50.80
C ASN A 129 26.80 7.15 52.12
N LEU A 130 27.36 6.37 53.05
CA LEU A 130 27.88 6.87 54.31
C LEU A 130 29.20 7.61 54.08
N LEU A 131 29.28 8.88 54.53
CA LEU A 131 30.47 9.75 54.39
C LEU A 131 30.92 10.03 52.93
N GLY A 132 30.04 9.82 51.93
CA GLY A 132 30.35 10.11 50.53
C GLY A 132 31.17 9.05 49.80
N GLN A 133 31.39 7.88 50.40
CA GLN A 133 32.22 6.82 49.82
C GLN A 133 31.68 6.25 48.50
N ASN A 134 30.36 6.34 48.27
CA ASN A 134 29.72 5.85 47.05
C ASN A 134 29.57 6.93 45.96
N ALA A 135 30.07 8.15 46.18
CA ALA A 135 29.91 9.25 45.21
C ALA A 135 30.42 8.90 43.79
N PRO A 136 31.58 8.22 43.60
CA PRO A 136 32.02 7.80 42.26
C PRO A 136 31.09 6.76 41.61
N ALA A 137 30.54 5.84 42.40
CA ALA A 137 29.62 4.80 41.90
C ALA A 137 28.25 5.40 41.51
N ILE A 138 27.75 6.37 42.28
CA ILE A 138 26.53 7.13 41.95
C ILE A 138 26.73 7.87 40.62
N ALA A 139 27.86 8.56 40.46
CA ALA A 139 28.18 9.27 39.22
C ALA A 139 28.29 8.33 38.01
N ALA A 140 28.87 7.13 38.18
CA ALA A 140 28.93 6.13 37.13
C ALA A 140 27.54 5.57 36.76
N THR A 141 26.70 5.26 37.75
CA THR A 141 25.33 4.78 37.50
C THR A 141 24.43 5.84 36.85
N GLU A 142 24.60 7.13 37.19
CA GLU A 142 23.92 8.22 36.48
C GLU A 142 24.46 8.40 35.05
N ALA A 143 25.77 8.27 34.83
CA ALA A 143 26.34 8.33 33.48
C ALA A 143 25.84 7.19 32.56
N GLU A 144 25.67 5.98 33.10
CA GLU A 144 25.06 4.86 32.37
C GLU A 144 23.60 5.13 31.99
N TYR A 145 22.85 5.85 32.82
CA TYR A 145 21.47 6.23 32.51
C TYR A 145 21.38 7.30 31.44
N GLU A 146 22.29 8.28 31.45
CA GLU A 146 22.44 9.24 30.35
C GLU A 146 22.81 8.55 29.04
N GLN A 147 23.62 7.48 29.08
CA GLN A 147 23.88 6.64 27.90
C GLN A 147 22.63 5.90 27.42
N MET A 148 21.81 5.36 28.34
CA MET A 148 20.55 4.71 27.98
C MET A 148 19.56 5.70 27.35
N TRP A 149 19.53 6.94 27.85
CA TRP A 149 18.77 8.03 27.25
C TRP A 149 19.26 8.32 25.83
N ALA A 150 20.57 8.54 25.65
CA ALA A 150 21.14 8.83 24.34
C ALA A 150 20.87 7.71 23.33
N GLN A 151 20.97 6.44 23.75
CA GLN A 151 20.67 5.29 22.91
C GLN A 151 19.18 5.24 22.50
N ASN A 152 18.26 5.44 23.44
CA ASN A 152 16.82 5.49 23.14
C ASN A 152 16.48 6.64 22.19
N VAL A 153 17.09 7.80 22.38
CA VAL A 153 16.91 8.96 21.50
C VAL A 153 17.43 8.68 20.09
N ALA A 154 18.59 8.03 19.97
CA ALA A 154 19.14 7.60 18.67
C ALA A 154 18.23 6.55 17.98
N ALA A 155 17.72 5.56 18.73
CA ALA A 155 16.83 4.54 18.20
C ALA A 155 15.50 5.14 17.70
N MET A 156 14.89 6.03 18.49
CA MET A 156 13.62 6.67 18.15
C MET A 156 13.76 7.71 17.02
N SER A 157 14.89 8.42 16.94
CA SER A 157 15.17 9.34 15.83
C SER A 157 15.39 8.60 14.52
N GLY A 158 16.13 7.49 14.54
CA GLY A 158 16.29 6.62 13.38
C GLY A 158 14.97 5.96 12.96
N TYR A 159 14.12 5.57 13.91
CA TYR A 159 12.77 5.08 13.62
C TYR A 159 11.94 6.14 12.90
N TYR A 160 11.91 7.36 13.46
CA TYR A 160 11.11 8.45 12.92
C TYR A 160 11.56 8.83 11.50
N SER A 161 12.86 8.95 11.24
CA SER A 161 13.38 9.30 9.91
C SER A 161 13.03 8.23 8.88
N ASN A 162 13.24 6.95 9.22
CA ASN A 162 12.99 5.85 8.29
C ASN A 162 11.49 5.62 8.08
N ALA A 163 10.67 5.65 9.13
CA ALA A 163 9.22 5.53 9.00
C ALA A 163 8.61 6.69 8.20
N SER A 164 9.13 7.91 8.36
CA SER A 164 8.72 9.07 7.57
C SER A 164 9.12 8.93 6.09
N ALA A 165 10.30 8.35 5.81
CA ALA A 165 10.73 8.06 4.44
C ALA A 165 9.90 6.96 3.76
N VAL A 166 9.36 6.01 4.52
CA VAL A 166 8.40 5.01 4.03
C VAL A 166 7.04 5.66 3.76
N ALA A 167 6.56 6.49 4.68
CA ALA A 167 5.27 7.18 4.54
C ALA A 167 5.26 8.16 3.34
N SER A 168 6.39 8.80 3.01
CA SER A 168 6.48 9.74 1.88
C SER A 168 6.50 9.06 0.50
N ARG A 169 6.71 7.74 0.44
CA ARG A 169 6.74 6.96 -0.80
C ARG A 169 5.39 6.34 -1.15
N LEU A 170 4.40 6.41 -0.25
CA LEU A 170 3.04 5.97 -0.54
C LEU A 170 2.32 6.99 -1.42
N THR A 171 2.20 6.69 -2.71
CA THR A 171 1.41 7.49 -3.65
C THR A 171 -0.08 7.36 -3.29
N PRO A 172 -0.84 8.46 -3.18
CA PRO A 172 -2.28 8.37 -2.94
C PRO A 172 -3.02 7.73 -4.13
N TRP A 173 -3.92 6.79 -3.86
CA TRP A 173 -4.76 6.11 -4.86
C TRP A 173 -5.50 7.06 -5.82
N GLN A 174 -5.80 8.28 -5.37
CA GLN A 174 -6.44 9.33 -6.18
C GLN A 174 -5.57 9.77 -7.37
N GLN A 175 -4.25 9.90 -7.19
CA GLN A 175 -3.32 10.27 -8.27
C GLN A 175 -3.23 9.20 -9.37
N LEU A 176 -3.51 7.94 -9.05
CA LEU A 176 -3.52 6.84 -10.02
C LEU A 176 -4.81 6.84 -10.85
N MET A 177 -5.97 7.11 -10.23
CA MET A 177 -7.24 7.26 -10.94
C MET A 177 -7.21 8.44 -11.92
N ASP A 178 -6.56 9.54 -11.54
CA ASP A 178 -6.40 10.73 -12.40
C ASP A 178 -5.50 10.45 -13.61
N GLY A 179 -4.50 9.57 -13.46
CA GLY A 179 -3.65 9.10 -14.57
C GLY A 179 -4.41 8.26 -15.61
N LEU A 180 -5.50 7.60 -15.22
CA LEU A 180 -6.22 6.63 -16.06
C LEU A 180 -7.37 7.24 -16.85
N SER A 181 -7.91 8.39 -16.40
CA SER A 181 -8.81 9.24 -17.19
C SER A 181 -8.15 9.84 -18.44
N THR A 182 -6.82 9.80 -18.56
CA THR A 182 -6.08 10.42 -19.68
C THR A 182 -5.83 9.49 -20.88
N THR A 183 -6.23 8.21 -20.81
CA THR A 183 -6.01 7.24 -21.90
C THR A 183 -7.28 6.79 -22.62
N GLY A 184 -8.46 7.29 -22.23
CA GLY A 184 -9.73 7.01 -22.88
C GLY A 184 -9.92 7.77 -24.20
N ALA A 185 -9.60 7.14 -25.32
CA ALA A 185 -10.04 7.61 -26.62
C ALA A 185 -11.53 7.27 -26.85
N GLY A 186 -12.38 8.30 -26.85
CA GLY A 186 -13.67 8.28 -27.53
C GLY A 186 -14.60 9.43 -27.11
N PRO A 187 -15.61 9.77 -27.92
CA PRO A 187 -15.58 10.16 -29.33
C PRO A 187 -15.22 11.67 -29.47
N ALA A 188 -14.65 12.07 -30.62
CA ALA A 188 -14.19 13.43 -30.97
C ALA A 188 -14.71 14.59 -30.09
N ALA A 189 -13.88 15.14 -29.17
CA ALA A 189 -14.23 16.35 -28.43
C ALA A 189 -12.98 17.15 -27.98
N MET A 190 -12.87 18.35 -28.54
CA MET A 190 -12.18 19.58 -28.10
C MET A 190 -10.73 19.53 -27.62
N ALA A 191 -9.93 20.44 -28.15
CA ALA A 191 -8.58 20.71 -27.67
C ALA A 191 -8.57 20.90 -26.14
N PRO A 192 -7.54 20.38 -25.43
CA PRO A 192 -7.41 20.59 -23.99
C PRO A 192 -7.47 22.09 -23.66
N GLY A 193 -8.21 22.46 -22.62
CA GLY A 193 -8.31 23.85 -22.18
C GLY A 193 -6.94 24.45 -21.82
N THR A 194 -6.80 25.77 -21.86
CA THR A 194 -5.55 26.47 -21.53
C THR A 194 -5.61 27.01 -20.11
N ALA A 195 -4.57 26.82 -19.31
CA ALA A 195 -4.43 27.51 -18.02
C ALA A 195 -3.34 28.59 -18.10
N LEU A 196 -3.73 29.85 -17.95
CA LEU A 196 -2.85 31.02 -17.95
C LEU A 196 -2.37 31.29 -16.52
N VAL A 197 -1.08 31.07 -16.27
CA VAL A 197 -0.48 31.16 -14.93
C VAL A 197 0.35 32.44 -14.82
N MET A 198 -0.13 33.39 -14.01
CA MET A 198 0.57 34.66 -13.78
C MET A 198 1.54 34.58 -12.59
N GLY A 199 2.55 35.44 -12.65
CA GLY A 199 3.52 35.63 -11.57
C GLY A 199 3.16 36.78 -10.63
N THR A 200 4.16 37.33 -9.96
CA THR A 200 4.12 38.57 -9.19
C THR A 200 5.36 39.40 -9.50
N ALA A 201 5.46 40.60 -8.94
CA ALA A 201 6.66 41.44 -9.04
C ALA A 201 7.97 40.74 -8.65
N PHE A 202 7.93 39.74 -7.75
CA PHE A 202 9.11 39.03 -7.25
C PHE A 202 9.17 37.55 -7.66
N LEU A 203 8.10 37.01 -8.25
CA LEU A 203 8.02 35.61 -8.70
C LEU A 203 7.47 35.57 -10.11
N GLN A 204 8.36 35.47 -11.09
CA GLN A 204 7.99 35.42 -12.51
C GLN A 204 7.46 34.03 -12.91
N PRO A 205 6.58 33.92 -13.92
CA PRO A 205 5.95 32.66 -14.34
C PRO A 205 6.90 31.76 -15.15
N THR A 206 8.04 31.41 -14.54
CA THR A 206 9.02 30.48 -15.09
C THR A 206 8.44 29.07 -15.22
N PRO A 207 8.99 28.21 -16.10
CA PRO A 207 8.48 26.84 -16.28
C PRO A 207 8.40 26.02 -14.97
N SER A 208 9.35 26.18 -14.04
CA SER A 208 9.33 25.50 -12.75
C SER A 208 8.20 25.98 -11.85
N TYR A 209 7.97 27.30 -11.80
CA TYR A 209 6.82 27.88 -11.08
C TYR A 209 5.50 27.40 -11.69
N VAL A 210 5.36 27.47 -13.01
CA VAL A 210 4.14 27.03 -13.72
C VAL A 210 3.84 25.56 -13.46
N SER A 211 4.86 24.70 -13.55
CA SER A 211 4.70 23.27 -13.25
C SER A 211 4.29 23.01 -11.79
N ARG A 212 4.85 23.78 -10.84
CA ARG A 212 4.51 23.65 -9.43
C ARG A 212 3.08 24.10 -9.13
N ILE A 213 2.67 25.23 -9.70
CA ILE A 213 1.29 25.72 -9.59
C ILE A 213 0.32 24.75 -10.24
N ASP A 214 0.66 24.21 -11.41
CA ASP A 214 -0.16 23.24 -12.13
C ASP A 214 -0.45 22.01 -11.26
N GLN A 215 0.60 21.42 -10.70
CA GLN A 215 0.49 20.26 -9.80
C GLN A 215 -0.36 20.51 -8.56
N LEU A 216 -0.32 21.73 -8.01
CA LEU A 216 -0.94 22.04 -6.72
C LEU A 216 -2.37 22.57 -6.85
N PHE A 217 -2.64 23.40 -7.84
CA PHE A 217 -3.84 24.23 -7.90
C PHE A 217 -4.68 24.04 -9.17
N ILE A 218 -4.13 23.47 -10.25
CA ILE A 218 -4.82 23.38 -11.56
C ILE A 218 -5.15 21.93 -11.91
N ALA A 219 -4.14 21.09 -12.16
CA ALA A 219 -4.30 19.71 -12.59
C ALA A 219 -5.25 18.87 -11.70
N PRO A 220 -5.29 19.04 -10.35
CA PRO A 220 -6.23 18.29 -9.51
C PRO A 220 -7.72 18.58 -9.77
N PHE A 221 -8.05 19.71 -10.39
CA PHE A 221 -9.43 20.14 -10.66
C PHE A 221 -9.74 20.29 -12.15
N HIS A 222 -8.70 20.46 -12.97
CA HIS A 222 -8.77 20.65 -14.41
C HIS A 222 -7.74 19.74 -15.13
N PRO A 223 -7.88 18.41 -15.02
CA PRO A 223 -6.92 17.47 -15.59
C PRO A 223 -6.87 17.63 -17.12
N GLY A 224 -5.65 17.64 -17.66
CA GLY A 224 -5.40 17.79 -19.10
C GLY A 224 -5.36 19.23 -19.61
N TYR A 225 -5.61 20.25 -18.76
CA TYR A 225 -5.37 21.63 -19.16
C TYR A 225 -3.88 21.87 -19.42
N LEU A 226 -3.56 22.66 -20.45
CA LEU A 226 -2.20 23.06 -20.74
C LEU A 226 -1.85 24.31 -19.93
N ALA A 227 -1.10 24.15 -18.85
CA ALA A 227 -0.58 25.26 -18.05
C ALA A 227 0.54 26.01 -18.77
N GLN A 228 0.33 27.32 -18.97
CA GLN A 228 1.22 28.21 -19.69
C GLN A 228 1.49 29.45 -18.84
N GLY A 229 2.77 29.82 -18.70
CA GLY A 229 3.14 31.05 -18.01
C GLY A 229 2.71 32.28 -18.80
N LEU A 230 1.93 33.15 -18.19
CA LEU A 230 1.55 34.44 -18.75
C LEU A 230 2.40 35.53 -18.09
N TYR A 231 3.35 36.08 -18.85
CA TYR A 231 4.20 37.17 -18.38
C TYR A 231 3.43 38.50 -18.40
N THR A 232 3.18 39.00 -17.20
CA THR A 232 2.53 40.28 -16.94
C THR A 232 3.55 41.25 -16.32
N PRO A 233 3.43 42.58 -16.56
CA PRO A 233 4.40 43.57 -16.12
C PRO A 233 4.24 43.99 -14.66
N GLU A 234 3.94 43.06 -13.75
CA GLU A 234 3.87 43.32 -12.30
C GLU A 234 5.17 43.90 -11.75
N GLN A 235 5.07 45.02 -11.02
CA GLN A 235 6.19 45.70 -10.40
C GLN A 235 5.79 46.25 -9.01
N TYR A 236 6.77 46.57 -8.19
CA TYR A 236 6.58 47.04 -6.82
C TYR A 236 7.58 48.16 -6.51
N TRP A 237 7.40 49.33 -7.12
CA TRP A 237 8.24 50.50 -6.82
C TRP A 237 8.15 50.88 -5.33
N PRO A 238 9.27 51.21 -4.65
CA PRO A 238 10.65 51.31 -5.16
C PRO A 238 11.48 50.02 -5.08
N LEU A 239 10.91 48.92 -4.57
CA LEU A 239 11.62 47.66 -4.32
C LEU A 239 12.09 46.97 -5.61
N THR A 240 11.35 47.11 -6.70
CA THR A 240 11.73 46.59 -8.03
C THR A 240 12.64 47.55 -8.82
N GLY A 241 13.03 48.69 -8.25
CA GLY A 241 13.93 49.67 -8.84
C GLY A 241 13.31 51.07 -8.94
N LEU A 242 14.14 52.11 -8.88
CA LEU A 242 13.67 53.50 -8.82
C LEU A 242 12.96 53.99 -10.09
N THR A 243 13.13 53.28 -11.22
CA THR A 243 12.49 53.57 -12.51
C THR A 243 11.36 52.59 -12.86
N SER A 244 10.99 51.68 -11.94
CA SER A 244 9.90 50.73 -12.17
C SER A 244 8.54 51.42 -12.04
N LEU A 245 7.52 50.84 -12.65
CA LEU A 245 6.12 51.21 -12.45
C LEU A 245 5.73 51.12 -10.98
N THR A 246 4.81 52.00 -10.59
CA THR A 246 4.10 51.86 -9.32
C THR A 246 3.26 50.59 -9.30
N VAL A 247 2.81 50.18 -8.11
CA VAL A 247 1.99 48.97 -7.96
C VAL A 247 0.71 49.10 -8.79
N GLY A 248 -0.04 50.20 -8.67
CA GLY A 248 -1.28 50.39 -9.43
C GLY A 248 -1.08 50.48 -10.93
N GLN A 249 -0.06 51.21 -11.41
CA GLN A 249 0.28 51.25 -12.85
C GLN A 249 0.55 49.86 -13.39
N SER A 250 1.35 49.06 -12.66
CA SER A 250 1.69 47.70 -13.08
C SER A 250 0.45 46.79 -13.11
N MET A 251 -0.46 46.92 -12.13
CA MET A 251 -1.69 46.12 -12.08
C MET A 251 -2.66 46.45 -13.23
N VAL A 252 -2.85 47.75 -13.54
CA VAL A 252 -3.69 48.17 -14.67
C VAL A 252 -3.12 47.70 -16.00
N GLN A 253 -1.80 47.75 -16.17
CA GLN A 253 -1.16 47.25 -17.40
C GLN A 253 -1.24 45.72 -17.48
N SER A 254 -1.10 45.02 -16.36
CA SER A 254 -1.21 43.56 -16.29
C SER A 254 -2.63 43.07 -16.58
N ALA A 255 -3.66 43.80 -16.12
CA ALA A 255 -5.06 43.48 -16.44
C ALA A 255 -5.32 43.56 -17.95
N LYS A 256 -4.74 44.55 -18.65
CA LYS A 256 -4.83 44.64 -20.13
C LYS A 256 -4.19 43.44 -20.81
N VAL A 257 -2.99 43.04 -20.39
CA VAL A 257 -2.29 41.86 -20.93
C VAL A 257 -3.09 40.59 -20.69
N LEU A 258 -3.68 40.45 -19.50
CA LEU A 258 -4.54 39.32 -19.15
C LEU A 258 -5.81 39.29 -20.02
N ASN A 259 -6.50 40.43 -20.18
CA ASN A 259 -7.65 40.54 -21.07
C ASN A 259 -7.30 40.09 -22.50
N ASP A 260 -6.20 40.61 -23.07
CA ASP A 260 -5.78 40.24 -24.42
C ASP A 260 -5.50 38.73 -24.54
N ALA A 261 -4.86 38.13 -23.52
CA ALA A 261 -4.59 36.71 -23.49
C ALA A 261 -5.86 35.85 -23.39
N ILE A 262 -6.84 36.26 -22.58
CA ILE A 262 -8.16 35.60 -22.46
C ILE A 262 -8.91 35.71 -23.78
N MET A 263 -8.99 36.90 -24.36
CA MET A 263 -9.75 37.14 -25.59
C MET A 263 -9.14 36.41 -26.80
N THR A 264 -7.83 36.17 -26.80
CA THR A 264 -7.14 35.37 -27.84
C THR A 264 -7.52 33.88 -27.81
N GLN A 265 -8.06 33.37 -26.70
CA GLN A 265 -8.50 31.97 -26.62
C GLN A 265 -9.73 31.68 -27.48
N ASN A 266 -10.41 32.71 -28.01
CA ASN A 266 -11.53 32.59 -28.96
C ASN A 266 -12.66 31.65 -28.49
N GLY A 267 -12.94 31.62 -27.19
CA GLY A 267 -13.99 30.79 -26.59
C GLY A 267 -13.58 29.36 -26.25
N ASN A 268 -12.29 28.99 -26.41
CA ASN A 268 -11.76 27.76 -25.84
C ASN A 268 -11.78 27.82 -24.30
N PRO A 269 -12.00 26.68 -23.61
CA PRO A 269 -11.98 26.63 -22.16
C PRO A 269 -10.66 27.16 -21.60
N THR A 270 -10.74 28.18 -20.75
CA THR A 270 -9.60 28.92 -20.21
C THR A 270 -9.69 28.99 -18.70
N LEU A 271 -8.58 28.73 -18.02
CA LEU A 271 -8.41 28.93 -16.59
C LEU A 271 -7.36 30.01 -16.36
N VAL A 272 -7.60 30.93 -15.43
CA VAL A 272 -6.61 31.95 -15.03
C VAL A 272 -6.18 31.67 -13.60
N PHE A 273 -4.87 31.49 -13.39
CA PHE A 273 -4.28 31.40 -12.07
C PHE A 273 -3.61 32.73 -11.69
N GLY A 274 -4.02 33.30 -10.55
CA GLY A 274 -3.44 34.49 -9.96
C GLY A 274 -2.95 34.26 -8.54
N TYR A 275 -1.81 34.85 -8.19
CA TYR A 275 -1.19 34.75 -6.87
C TYR A 275 -0.85 36.15 -6.34
N SER A 276 -1.28 36.48 -5.12
CA SER A 276 -0.98 37.78 -4.49
C SER A 276 -1.36 38.96 -5.41
N GLN A 277 -0.39 39.78 -5.84
CA GLN A 277 -0.63 40.90 -6.76
C GLN A 277 -1.36 40.49 -8.05
N SER A 278 -1.05 39.34 -8.66
CA SER A 278 -1.75 38.90 -9.88
C SER A 278 -3.14 38.31 -9.60
N ALA A 279 -3.46 37.94 -8.36
CA ALA A 279 -4.83 37.66 -7.95
C ALA A 279 -5.67 38.96 -7.89
N SER A 280 -5.07 40.08 -7.48
CA SER A 280 -5.69 41.40 -7.62
C SER A 280 -5.85 41.81 -9.08
N VAL A 281 -4.89 41.50 -9.95
CA VAL A 281 -5.02 41.69 -11.41
C VAL A 281 -6.20 40.89 -11.98
N ALA A 282 -6.33 39.62 -11.60
CA ALA A 282 -7.47 38.79 -11.99
C ALA A 282 -8.81 39.36 -11.47
N SER A 283 -8.81 39.94 -10.26
CA SER A 283 -10.00 40.60 -9.70
C SER A 283 -10.40 41.84 -10.49
N LEU A 284 -9.43 42.67 -10.90
CA LEU A 284 -9.66 43.82 -11.78
C LEU A 284 -10.19 43.38 -13.15
N GLU A 285 -9.66 42.29 -13.69
CA GLU A 285 -10.10 41.74 -14.95
C GLU A 285 -11.54 41.21 -14.88
N MET A 286 -11.90 40.46 -13.83
CA MET A 286 -13.29 40.06 -13.58
C MET A 286 -14.23 41.26 -13.55
N GLN A 287 -13.84 42.32 -12.82
CA GLN A 287 -14.63 43.55 -12.76
C GLN A 287 -14.74 44.21 -14.14
N HIS A 288 -13.66 44.24 -14.92
CA HIS A 288 -13.67 44.78 -16.28
C HIS A 288 -14.60 44.00 -17.22
N LEU A 289 -14.46 42.67 -17.27
CA LEU A 289 -15.34 41.80 -18.05
C LEU A 289 -16.81 41.99 -17.68
N LEU A 290 -17.10 42.22 -16.39
CA LEU A 290 -18.46 42.51 -15.95
C LEU A 290 -19.04 43.82 -16.50
N THR A 291 -18.20 44.79 -16.90
CA THR A 291 -18.63 46.03 -17.56
C THR A 291 -18.91 45.87 -19.05
N LEU A 292 -18.40 44.81 -19.68
CA LEU A 292 -18.62 44.54 -21.10
C LEU A 292 -20.03 43.96 -21.35
N PRO A 293 -20.65 44.24 -22.52
CA PRO A 293 -21.87 43.55 -22.94
C PRO A 293 -21.71 42.03 -22.94
N ALA A 294 -22.76 41.28 -22.57
CA ALA A 294 -22.68 39.82 -22.39
C ALA A 294 -22.14 39.04 -23.60
N GLY A 295 -22.39 39.52 -24.83
CA GLY A 295 -21.86 38.89 -26.06
C GLY A 295 -20.42 39.25 -26.42
N GLN A 296 -19.78 40.14 -25.65
CA GLN A 296 -18.40 40.61 -25.85
C GLN A 296 -17.44 40.09 -24.77
N ARG A 297 -17.91 39.24 -23.85
CA ARG A 297 -17.09 38.64 -22.79
C ARG A 297 -17.24 37.12 -22.80
N PRO A 298 -16.22 36.37 -22.31
CA PRO A 298 -16.34 34.93 -22.15
C PRO A 298 -17.51 34.55 -21.24
N THR A 299 -18.15 33.42 -21.54
CA THR A 299 -19.19 32.83 -20.68
C THR A 299 -18.58 32.08 -19.50
N ALA A 300 -19.40 31.76 -18.49
CA ALA A 300 -18.98 31.02 -17.30
C ALA A 300 -18.41 29.62 -17.62
N ASP A 301 -18.83 29.00 -18.71
CA ASP A 301 -18.32 27.69 -19.16
C ASP A 301 -16.98 27.80 -19.92
N GLN A 302 -16.62 29.02 -20.35
CA GLN A 302 -15.40 29.29 -21.13
C GLN A 302 -14.26 29.83 -20.28
N LEU A 303 -14.54 30.45 -19.14
CA LEU A 303 -13.55 31.11 -18.30
C LEU A 303 -13.75 30.78 -16.83
N SER A 304 -12.68 30.35 -16.17
CA SER A 304 -12.64 30.05 -14.73
C SER A 304 -11.36 30.61 -14.10
N PHE A 305 -11.36 30.73 -12.77
CA PHE A 305 -10.26 31.34 -12.03
C PHE A 305 -9.82 30.50 -10.83
N VAL A 306 -8.53 30.50 -10.56
CA VAL A 306 -7.96 30.00 -9.31
C VAL A 306 -7.08 31.11 -8.72
N LEU A 307 -7.43 31.55 -7.53
CA LEU A 307 -6.76 32.66 -6.84
C LEU A 307 -6.07 32.12 -5.60
N ALA A 308 -4.83 32.50 -5.38
CA ALA A 308 -4.06 32.20 -4.19
C ALA A 308 -3.60 33.49 -3.52
N ALA A 309 -3.70 33.56 -2.20
CA ALA A 309 -3.28 34.72 -1.42
C ALA A 309 -3.94 36.04 -1.90
N ASN A 310 -5.23 35.99 -2.24
CA ASN A 310 -5.96 37.09 -2.87
C ASN A 310 -6.15 38.31 -1.93
N PRO A 311 -5.52 39.46 -2.22
CA PRO A 311 -5.67 40.67 -1.40
C PRO A 311 -7.08 41.29 -1.45
N ASN A 312 -7.86 40.97 -2.47
CA ASN A 312 -9.21 41.48 -2.70
C ASN A 312 -10.30 40.49 -2.26
N ARG A 313 -9.94 39.42 -1.54
CA ARG A 313 -10.90 38.45 -0.99
C ARG A 313 -11.98 39.18 -0.15
N PRO A 314 -13.29 38.96 -0.39
CA PRO A 314 -14.35 39.78 0.23
C PRO A 314 -14.31 39.80 1.77
N ASN A 315 -13.99 38.67 2.39
CA ASN A 315 -13.68 38.60 3.81
C ASN A 315 -12.27 38.05 4.01
N GLY A 316 -11.40 38.84 4.65
CA GLY A 316 -10.00 38.49 4.91
C GLY A 316 -9.00 39.21 3.99
N GLY A 317 -9.40 39.66 2.80
CA GLY A 317 -8.51 40.39 1.90
C GLY A 317 -8.08 41.75 2.49
N PHE A 318 -6.78 42.03 2.58
CA PHE A 318 -6.26 43.28 3.14
C PHE A 318 -6.75 44.51 2.37
N LEU A 319 -6.79 44.45 1.03
CA LEU A 319 -7.26 45.56 0.21
C LEU A 319 -8.78 45.73 0.31
N GLU A 320 -9.53 44.66 0.53
CA GLU A 320 -10.97 44.80 0.78
C GLU A 320 -11.27 45.29 2.20
N ARG A 321 -10.50 44.83 3.21
CA ARG A 321 -10.73 45.18 4.61
C ARG A 321 -10.72 46.70 4.84
N PHE A 322 -9.93 47.42 4.05
CA PHE A 322 -9.84 48.88 4.06
C PHE A 322 -10.24 49.51 2.71
N HIS A 323 -11.23 48.93 2.03
CA HIS A 323 -11.77 49.44 0.77
C HIS A 323 -12.06 50.95 0.85
N GLY A 324 -11.61 51.67 -0.18
CA GLY A 324 -11.77 53.12 -0.31
C GLY A 324 -10.52 53.91 0.08
N LEU A 325 -9.51 53.25 0.68
CA LEU A 325 -8.20 53.84 0.87
C LEU A 325 -7.38 53.86 -0.43
N TYR A 326 -6.47 54.82 -0.49
CA TYR A 326 -5.50 54.97 -1.57
C TYR A 326 -4.15 55.33 -0.95
N ILE A 327 -3.09 54.60 -1.31
CA ILE A 327 -1.72 54.87 -0.85
C ILE A 327 -0.99 55.65 -1.96
N PRO A 328 -0.81 56.98 -1.84
CA PRO A 328 -0.33 57.80 -2.95
C PRO A 328 1.10 57.46 -3.40
N ILE A 329 1.98 57.10 -2.47
CA ILE A 329 3.38 56.81 -2.78
C ILE A 329 3.55 55.51 -3.57
N LEU A 330 2.65 54.54 -3.39
CA LEU A 330 2.65 53.28 -4.13
C LEU A 330 1.70 53.31 -5.32
N ASP A 331 0.93 54.39 -5.48
CA ASP A 331 -0.22 54.48 -6.40
C ASP A 331 -1.07 53.21 -6.30
N LEU A 332 -1.48 52.85 -5.08
CA LEU A 332 -2.21 51.61 -4.80
C LEU A 332 -3.63 51.93 -4.32
N PRO A 333 -4.64 51.84 -5.21
CA PRO A 333 -6.03 51.96 -4.84
C PRO A 333 -6.58 50.64 -4.30
N PHE A 334 -7.47 50.74 -3.32
CA PHE A 334 -8.13 49.59 -2.72
C PHE A 334 -9.43 49.37 -3.50
N PHE A 335 -9.35 48.68 -4.65
CA PHE A 335 -10.37 48.57 -5.70
C PHE A 335 -11.61 47.71 -5.36
N GLY A 336 -11.80 47.38 -4.09
CA GLY A 336 -12.94 46.59 -3.64
C GLY A 336 -12.78 45.09 -3.86
N ALA A 337 -13.85 44.36 -3.55
CA ALA A 337 -13.84 42.91 -3.45
C ALA A 337 -13.79 42.22 -4.81
N THR A 338 -13.14 41.05 -4.86
CA THR A 338 -13.22 40.12 -5.98
C THR A 338 -14.67 39.69 -6.19
N PRO A 339 -15.23 39.79 -7.42
CA PRO A 339 -16.59 39.36 -7.69
C PRO A 339 -16.82 37.86 -7.38
N ALA A 340 -17.76 37.55 -6.48
CA ALA A 340 -18.04 36.16 -6.07
C ALA A 340 -18.90 35.36 -7.06
N ASN A 341 -19.61 36.04 -7.98
CA ASN A 341 -20.60 35.43 -8.89
C ASN A 341 -20.39 35.83 -10.35
N ALA A 342 -19.15 36.13 -10.74
CA ALA A 342 -18.80 36.48 -12.12
C ALA A 342 -18.47 35.24 -12.97
N TYR A 343 -17.60 34.39 -12.44
CA TYR A 343 -17.05 33.21 -13.10
C TYR A 343 -16.77 32.12 -12.05
N PRO A 344 -16.78 30.82 -12.42
CA PRO A 344 -16.37 29.76 -11.51
C PRO A 344 -14.97 30.04 -10.96
N THR A 345 -14.85 30.12 -9.64
CA THR A 345 -13.60 30.55 -8.99
C THR A 345 -13.27 29.69 -7.78
N THR A 346 -12.00 29.34 -7.59
CA THR A 346 -11.51 28.79 -6.32
C THR A 346 -10.49 29.74 -5.69
N ASP A 347 -10.76 30.24 -4.49
CA ASP A 347 -9.93 31.22 -3.78
C ASP A 347 -9.30 30.59 -2.52
N TYR A 348 -7.99 30.39 -2.56
CA TYR A 348 -7.17 29.83 -1.49
C TYR A 348 -6.52 30.91 -0.64
N ALA A 349 -6.74 30.82 0.68
CA ALA A 349 -6.02 31.58 1.69
C ALA A 349 -5.36 30.64 2.70
N ILE A 350 -4.16 30.95 3.17
CA ILE A 350 -3.55 30.32 4.35
C ILE A 350 -3.96 31.13 5.59
N GLN A 351 -4.30 30.45 6.67
CA GLN A 351 -4.69 31.09 7.93
C GLN A 351 -3.57 32.01 8.44
N TYR A 352 -3.95 33.25 8.78
CA TYR A 352 -3.06 34.35 9.18
C TYR A 352 -2.19 34.95 8.06
N ASP A 353 -2.44 34.62 6.80
CA ASP A 353 -1.83 35.33 5.67
C ASP A 353 -2.23 36.82 5.71
N PHE A 354 -1.24 37.72 5.70
CA PHE A 354 -1.50 39.15 5.77
C PHE A 354 -2.41 39.66 4.65
N GLN A 355 -2.22 39.17 3.42
CA GLN A 355 -2.95 39.66 2.26
C GLN A 355 -4.34 39.04 2.17
N ALA A 356 -4.49 37.74 2.45
CA ALA A 356 -5.74 37.02 2.19
C ALA A 356 -6.55 36.63 3.43
N ASP A 357 -5.98 36.74 4.64
CA ASP A 357 -6.61 36.45 5.92
C ASP A 357 -6.20 37.49 6.98
N PHE A 358 -6.40 38.77 6.66
CA PHE A 358 -6.16 39.89 7.56
C PHE A 358 -7.24 39.96 8.65
N PRO A 359 -6.89 40.25 9.93
CA PRO A 359 -7.85 40.35 11.03
C PRO A 359 -9.02 41.30 10.72
N GLN A 360 -10.21 40.99 11.25
CA GLN A 360 -11.35 41.89 11.14
C GLN A 360 -11.25 43.07 12.10
N TYR A 361 -10.55 42.91 13.24
CA TYR A 361 -10.49 43.91 14.30
C TYR A 361 -9.07 44.43 14.53
N PRO A 362 -8.63 45.51 13.85
CA PRO A 362 -7.27 46.05 13.94
C PRO A 362 -6.89 46.70 15.28
N LEU A 363 -7.74 46.61 16.30
CA LEU A 363 -7.37 46.96 17.68
C LEU A 363 -6.86 45.74 18.46
N ASN A 364 -7.02 44.53 17.92
CA ASN A 364 -6.40 43.34 18.47
C ASN A 364 -4.94 43.27 17.98
N LEU A 365 -4.07 43.99 18.68
CA LEU A 365 -2.65 44.12 18.34
C LEU A 365 -1.92 42.77 18.23
N LEU A 366 -2.39 41.72 18.93
CA LEU A 366 -1.80 40.38 18.82
C LEU A 366 -2.16 39.73 17.49
N ALA A 367 -3.43 39.85 17.07
CA ALA A 367 -3.87 39.38 15.77
C ALA A 367 -3.16 40.12 14.62
N ASP A 368 -3.02 41.44 14.74
CA ASP A 368 -2.32 42.25 13.75
C ASP A 368 -0.83 41.92 13.67
N ALA A 369 -0.15 41.79 14.82
CA ALA A 369 1.25 41.38 14.87
C ALA A 369 1.44 39.97 14.28
N ASN A 370 0.50 39.06 14.52
CA ASN A 370 0.52 37.72 13.96
C ASN A 370 0.30 37.72 12.43
N ALA A 371 -0.62 38.55 11.92
CA ALA A 371 -0.80 38.72 10.48
C ALA A 371 0.43 39.35 9.82
N VAL A 372 1.05 40.37 10.43
CA VAL A 372 2.32 40.96 9.96
C VAL A 372 3.43 39.91 9.91
N ALA A 373 3.55 39.06 10.94
CA ALA A 373 4.48 37.94 10.88
C ALA A 373 4.10 36.95 9.75
N GLY A 374 2.81 36.73 9.50
CA GLY A 374 2.29 35.98 8.36
C GLY A 374 2.75 36.53 7.00
N GLN A 375 2.90 37.85 6.84
CA GLN A 375 3.47 38.44 5.62
C GLN A 375 4.88 37.91 5.30
N PHE A 376 5.69 37.64 6.33
CA PHE A 376 7.07 37.20 6.17
C PHE A 376 7.22 35.68 6.12
N TYR A 377 6.40 34.94 6.88
CA TYR A 377 6.56 33.49 7.06
C TYR A 377 5.54 32.63 6.31
N ILE A 378 4.40 33.20 5.91
CA ILE A 378 3.32 32.48 5.24
C ILE A 378 3.17 32.94 3.79
N HIS A 379 3.12 34.25 3.55
CA HIS A 379 2.57 34.78 2.29
C HIS A 379 3.31 34.29 1.04
N SER A 380 4.63 34.11 1.10
CA SER A 380 5.44 33.62 -0.02
C SER A 380 5.38 32.10 -0.24
N SER A 381 4.79 31.33 0.68
CA SER A 381 4.90 29.86 0.73
C SER A 381 3.92 29.08 -0.14
N TYR A 382 2.96 29.72 -0.83
CA TYR A 382 1.92 29.02 -1.60
C TYR A 382 2.49 28.06 -2.66
N PRO A 383 3.52 28.44 -3.47
CA PRO A 383 4.14 27.50 -4.41
C PRO A 383 4.89 26.36 -3.72
N ASP A 384 5.32 26.54 -2.47
CA ASP A 384 6.10 25.57 -1.71
C ASP A 384 5.22 24.60 -0.90
N LEU A 385 3.90 24.81 -0.89
CA LEU A 385 2.96 23.90 -0.25
C LEU A 385 3.07 22.48 -0.82
N THR A 386 2.78 21.51 0.04
CA THR A 386 2.61 20.11 -0.36
C THR A 386 1.14 19.86 -0.77
N PRO A 387 0.86 18.89 -1.66
CA PRO A 387 -0.50 18.47 -1.98
C PRO A 387 -1.29 18.08 -0.74
N ALA A 388 -0.58 17.47 0.21
CA ALA A 388 -1.08 17.23 1.54
C ALA A 388 -1.54 18.59 2.13
N GLN A 389 -0.67 19.57 2.35
CA GLN A 389 -1.06 20.83 3.01
C GLN A 389 -2.34 21.47 2.45
N ILE A 390 -2.48 21.49 1.12
CA ILE A 390 -3.68 21.96 0.42
C ILE A 390 -4.93 21.14 0.78
N ALA A 391 -4.81 19.81 0.91
CA ALA A 391 -5.90 18.91 1.29
C ALA A 391 -6.46 19.13 2.71
N THR A 392 -5.79 19.90 3.58
CA THR A 392 -6.43 20.38 4.83
C THR A 392 -7.20 21.67 4.71
N GLY A 393 -7.26 22.25 3.52
CA GLY A 393 -8.11 23.37 3.22
C GLY A 393 -9.55 23.08 3.66
N VAL A 394 -10.10 23.96 4.50
CA VAL A 394 -11.48 23.93 4.92
C VAL A 394 -12.28 24.82 3.98
N VAL A 395 -13.32 24.26 3.35
CA VAL A 395 -14.26 25.05 2.55
C VAL A 395 -15.06 25.93 3.49
N GLN A 396 -15.02 27.24 3.26
CA GLN A 396 -15.67 28.23 4.10
C GLN A 396 -17.06 28.61 3.56
N PRO A 397 -17.99 29.04 4.44
CA PRO A 397 -19.38 29.29 4.05
C PRO A 397 -19.54 30.54 3.15
N VAL A 398 -20.55 30.49 2.28
CA VAL A 398 -20.95 31.57 1.35
C VAL A 398 -22.47 31.85 1.44
N SER A 399 -22.93 33.00 0.93
CA SER A 399 -24.31 33.46 0.98
C SER A 399 -24.73 34.14 -0.34
N PRO A 400 -25.47 33.48 -1.25
CA PRO A 400 -26.24 32.20 -1.17
C PRO A 400 -25.47 30.91 -1.55
N ALA A 401 -26.12 29.74 -1.46
CA ALA A 401 -25.49 28.42 -1.69
C ALA A 401 -25.08 28.16 -3.16
N ASP A 402 -25.59 28.95 -4.10
CA ASP A 402 -25.31 28.92 -5.53
C ASP A 402 -24.18 29.89 -5.95
N THR A 403 -23.42 30.41 -4.99
CA THR A 403 -22.25 31.25 -5.30
C THR A 403 -21.22 30.48 -6.14
N MET A 404 -20.72 31.10 -7.22
CA MET A 404 -19.79 30.46 -8.16
C MET A 404 -18.35 30.38 -7.64
N THR A 405 -18.05 31.08 -6.55
CA THR A 405 -16.74 31.08 -5.90
C THR A 405 -16.69 30.15 -4.69
N LYS A 406 -15.72 29.24 -4.69
CA LYS A 406 -15.36 28.39 -3.56
C LYS A 406 -14.20 29.00 -2.79
N TYR A 407 -14.42 29.30 -1.52
CA TYR A 407 -13.41 29.84 -0.62
C TYR A 407 -12.79 28.74 0.25
N ILE A 408 -11.48 28.59 0.20
CA ILE A 408 -10.74 27.54 0.93
C ILE A 408 -9.72 28.20 1.87
N LEU A 409 -9.79 27.85 3.15
CA LEU A 409 -8.83 28.29 4.18
C LEU A 409 -7.92 27.14 4.61
N ILE A 410 -6.62 27.25 4.38
CA ILE A 410 -5.61 26.27 4.76
C ILE A 410 -5.14 26.59 6.19
N PRO A 411 -5.41 25.74 7.19
CA PRO A 411 -5.09 26.05 8.58
C PRO A 411 -3.59 25.94 8.87
N THR A 412 -3.08 26.83 9.71
CA THR A 412 -1.68 26.87 10.17
C THR A 412 -1.55 26.29 11.57
N HIS A 413 -0.54 25.44 11.76
CA HIS A 413 -0.27 24.81 13.05
C HIS A 413 0.36 25.79 14.05
N ASP A 414 1.34 26.57 13.59
CA ASP A 414 2.04 27.55 14.41
C ASP A 414 1.55 28.96 14.16
N LEU A 415 1.56 29.77 15.22
CA LEU A 415 1.35 31.20 15.11
C LEU A 415 2.59 31.84 14.49
N PRO A 416 2.49 32.53 13.33
CA PRO A 416 3.62 33.24 12.73
C PRO A 416 4.35 34.17 13.70
N LEU A 417 3.63 34.80 14.64
CA LEU A 417 4.22 35.70 15.64
C LEU A 417 5.28 35.02 16.52
N LEU A 418 5.20 33.70 16.67
CA LEU A 418 6.13 32.93 17.48
C LEU A 418 7.33 32.40 16.69
N ASN A 419 7.35 32.51 15.36
CA ASN A 419 8.46 32.02 14.54
C ASN A 419 9.83 32.61 14.92
N PRO A 420 9.97 33.91 15.27
CA PRO A 420 11.23 34.43 15.79
C PRO A 420 11.67 33.76 17.11
N LEU A 421 10.72 33.46 18.01
CA LEU A 421 11.02 32.73 19.24
C LEU A 421 11.44 31.29 18.94
N ARG A 422 10.76 30.63 17.99
CA ARG A 422 11.09 29.28 17.50
C ARG A 422 12.47 29.19 16.86
N ALA A 423 12.93 30.28 16.25
CA ALA A 423 14.28 30.36 15.67
C ALA A 423 15.40 30.35 16.73
N VAL A 424 15.09 30.53 18.03
CA VAL A 424 16.07 30.42 19.11
C VAL A 424 16.42 28.93 19.34
N PRO A 425 17.69 28.51 19.16
CA PRO A 425 18.08 27.11 19.33
C PRO A 425 17.79 26.59 20.74
N ILE A 426 17.45 25.30 20.84
CA ILE A 426 17.25 24.54 22.09
C ILE A 426 16.00 24.96 22.90
N LEU A 427 15.82 26.26 23.18
CA LEU A 427 14.75 26.76 24.05
C LEU A 427 13.56 27.37 23.29
N GLY A 428 13.74 27.76 22.03
CA GLY A 428 12.74 28.49 21.25
C GLY A 428 11.43 27.73 21.07
N ASN A 429 11.49 26.50 20.55
CA ASN A 429 10.30 25.66 20.36
C ASN A 429 9.57 25.32 21.67
N PRO A 430 10.25 24.86 22.75
CA PRO A 430 9.58 24.64 24.03
C PRO A 430 8.89 25.89 24.60
N LEU A 431 9.52 27.06 24.49
CA LEU A 431 8.94 28.32 24.99
C LEU A 431 7.75 28.77 24.14
N ALA A 432 7.87 28.68 22.82
CA ALA A 432 6.79 29.03 21.91
C ALA A 432 5.61 28.05 22.03
N ASP A 433 5.84 26.74 22.19
CA ASP A 433 4.78 25.73 22.39
C ASP A 433 4.07 25.88 23.74
N LEU A 434 4.77 26.39 24.76
CA LEU A 434 4.19 26.70 26.06
C LEU A 434 3.17 27.84 25.96
N VAL A 435 3.48 28.90 25.20
CA VAL A 435 2.64 30.10 25.12
C VAL A 435 1.64 30.09 23.97
N GLN A 436 1.89 29.29 22.91
CA GLN A 436 1.09 29.27 21.69
C GLN A 436 -0.40 28.96 21.92
N PRO A 437 -0.81 28.01 22.78
CA PRO A 437 -2.23 27.71 22.99
C PRO A 437 -3.02 28.93 23.48
N ASP A 438 -2.52 29.59 24.53
CA ASP A 438 -3.16 30.77 25.11
C ASP A 438 -3.10 31.95 24.15
N LEU A 439 -1.95 32.14 23.50
CA LEU A 439 -1.77 33.22 22.53
C LEU A 439 -2.67 33.04 21.30
N ARG A 440 -2.94 31.80 20.87
CA ARG A 440 -3.82 31.51 19.73
C ARG A 440 -5.26 31.87 20.03
N VAL A 441 -5.74 31.63 21.26
CA VAL A 441 -7.06 32.09 21.69
C VAL A 441 -7.17 33.61 21.55
N LEU A 442 -6.15 34.35 22.03
CA LEU A 442 -6.14 35.81 21.97
C LEU A 442 -6.03 36.36 20.54
N VAL A 443 -5.23 35.70 19.69
CA VAL A 443 -5.10 36.04 18.26
C VAL A 443 -6.41 35.79 17.52
N GLU A 444 -7.09 34.66 17.74
CA GLU A 444 -8.35 34.33 17.07
C GLU A 444 -9.49 35.30 17.45
N LEU A 445 -9.43 36.01 18.58
CA LEU A 445 -10.39 37.09 18.88
C LEU A 445 -10.35 38.22 17.85
N GLY A 446 -9.28 38.34 17.05
CA GLY A 446 -9.20 39.29 15.95
C GLY A 446 -9.97 38.87 14.69
N TYR A 447 -10.52 37.65 14.66
CA TYR A 447 -11.10 37.03 13.48
C TYR A 447 -12.53 36.56 13.73
N ASP A 448 -13.46 36.88 12.83
CA ASP A 448 -14.76 36.20 12.75
C ASP A 448 -14.70 35.08 11.71
N ARG A 449 -14.52 33.86 12.20
CA ARG A 449 -14.47 32.65 11.36
C ARG A 449 -15.87 32.12 10.99
N THR A 450 -16.95 32.74 11.49
CA THR A 450 -18.34 32.31 11.28
C THR A 450 -19.04 33.08 10.16
N ALA A 451 -18.50 34.24 9.77
CA ALA A 451 -19.03 35.06 8.69
C ALA A 451 -18.90 34.39 7.31
N TYR A 452 -19.81 34.77 6.41
CA TYR A 452 -19.76 34.38 5.00
C TYR A 452 -18.56 35.01 4.30
N GLN A 453 -17.92 34.25 3.40
CA GLN A 453 -16.65 34.65 2.76
C GLN A 453 -16.82 35.41 1.45
N ASP A 454 -18.00 35.33 0.84
CA ASP A 454 -18.40 36.06 -0.36
C ASP A 454 -18.97 37.46 -0.06
N VAL A 455 -19.18 37.78 1.22
CA VAL A 455 -19.70 39.07 1.65
C VAL A 455 -18.53 40.02 2.00
N PRO A 456 -18.40 41.16 1.31
CA PRO A 456 -17.43 42.20 1.65
C PRO A 456 -17.52 42.60 3.12
N THR A 457 -16.45 42.38 3.87
CA THR A 457 -16.42 42.58 5.33
C THR A 457 -15.32 43.58 5.70
N PRO A 458 -15.65 44.86 5.95
CA PRO A 458 -14.68 45.89 6.31
C PRO A 458 -14.11 45.70 7.72
N ALA A 459 -13.04 46.43 8.04
CA ALA A 459 -12.48 46.48 9.40
C ALA A 459 -13.53 46.96 10.44
N GLY A 460 -13.65 46.20 11.53
CA GLY A 460 -14.42 46.57 12.72
C GLY A 460 -13.54 47.13 13.82
N LEU A 461 -14.12 47.90 14.75
CA LEU A 461 -13.37 48.46 15.88
C LEU A 461 -13.16 47.45 17.02
N PHE A 462 -14.19 46.67 17.38
CA PHE A 462 -14.14 45.79 18.55
C PHE A 462 -14.71 44.40 18.24
N PRO A 463 -14.05 43.32 18.69
CA PRO A 463 -14.60 41.97 18.58
C PRO A 463 -15.79 41.79 19.54
N GLN A 464 -16.81 41.04 19.09
CA GLN A 464 -17.87 40.58 19.98
C GLN A 464 -17.51 39.19 20.52
N PHE A 465 -17.18 39.10 21.80
CA PHE A 465 -16.88 37.84 22.47
C PHE A 465 -17.53 37.75 23.85
N ASP A 466 -17.78 36.53 24.31
CA ASP A 466 -18.22 36.26 25.67
C ASP A 466 -17.00 36.08 26.60
N PRO A 467 -16.78 36.96 27.59
CA PRO A 467 -15.65 36.88 28.51
C PRO A 467 -15.56 35.54 29.28
N LEU A 468 -16.69 34.89 29.56
CA LEU A 468 -16.70 33.60 30.28
C LEU A 468 -16.21 32.45 29.39
N THR A 469 -16.54 32.48 28.10
CA THR A 469 -16.04 31.52 27.12
C THR A 469 -14.53 31.67 26.92
N VAL A 470 -14.02 32.89 26.82
CA VAL A 470 -12.58 33.17 26.70
C VAL A 470 -11.83 32.77 27.98
N ALA A 471 -12.38 33.10 29.16
CA ALA A 471 -11.79 32.68 30.44
C ALA A 471 -11.74 31.15 30.59
N GLY A 472 -12.79 30.44 30.15
CA GLY A 472 -12.80 28.98 30.12
C GLY A 472 -11.71 28.39 29.22
N GLN A 473 -11.52 28.94 28.02
CA GLN A 473 -10.49 28.50 27.08
C GLN A 473 -9.06 28.76 27.60
N LEU A 474 -8.83 29.84 28.34
CA LEU A 474 -7.54 30.16 28.96
C LEU A 474 -7.24 29.35 30.23
N VAL A 475 -8.26 28.93 30.99
CA VAL A 475 -8.08 28.15 32.24
C VAL A 475 -7.83 26.66 31.97
N GLU A 476 -8.24 26.13 30.81
CA GLU A 476 -8.04 24.72 30.45
C GLU A 476 -6.57 24.33 30.16
N GLY A 477 -5.67 25.30 29.99
CA GLY A 477 -4.23 25.08 29.80
C GLY A 477 -3.85 24.23 28.56
N PRO A 478 -2.56 23.91 28.36
CA PRO A 478 -2.05 23.27 27.11
C PRO A 478 -2.56 21.84 26.86
N GLY A 479 -3.47 21.31 27.68
CA GLY A 479 -3.95 19.93 27.66
C GLY A 479 -5.02 19.58 26.61
N ARG A 480 -5.57 20.55 25.86
CA ARG A 480 -6.62 20.29 24.84
C ARG A 480 -6.41 20.89 23.45
N ALA A 481 -5.34 21.64 23.20
CA ALA A 481 -5.13 22.33 21.92
C ALA A 481 -4.92 21.41 20.69
N TYR A 482 -4.83 20.08 20.87
CA TYR A 482 -4.65 19.13 19.76
C TYR A 482 -5.90 18.33 19.37
N THR A 483 -7.05 18.56 20.01
CA THR A 483 -8.28 17.76 19.74
C THR A 483 -9.58 18.55 19.71
N THR A 484 -9.57 19.86 19.54
CA THR A 484 -10.77 20.57 19.08
C THR A 484 -10.73 20.63 17.55
N PRO A 485 -11.51 19.82 16.82
CA PRO A 485 -12.00 20.26 15.53
C PRO A 485 -12.70 21.60 15.76
N TRP A 486 -12.67 22.48 14.76
CA TRP A 486 -13.62 23.58 14.60
C TRP A 486 -15.00 23.23 15.19
N PRO A 487 -15.75 24.19 15.75
CA PRO A 487 -17.10 23.92 16.21
C PRO A 487 -17.85 23.20 15.09
N THR A 488 -18.06 21.90 15.28
CA THR A 488 -18.89 21.12 14.37
C THR A 488 -20.24 21.81 14.42
N TRP A 489 -20.69 22.33 13.29
CA TRP A 489 -22.02 22.85 13.08
C TRP A 489 -23.01 21.92 13.79
N ASP A 490 -23.55 22.37 14.92
CA ASP A 490 -24.48 21.58 15.70
C ASP A 490 -25.81 21.57 14.93
N CYS A 491 -25.98 20.60 14.03
CA CYS A 491 -27.27 20.24 13.45
C CYS A 491 -28.19 19.60 14.50
N ARG A 492 -28.25 20.16 15.71
CA ARG A 492 -29.28 19.91 16.71
C ARG A 492 -29.86 21.23 17.19
N ARG A 493 -30.61 21.89 16.30
CA ARG A 493 -31.90 22.57 16.59
C ARG A 493 -32.29 23.52 15.45
N ARG A 494 -33.13 23.06 14.51
CA ARG A 494 -34.45 23.64 14.13
C ARG A 494 -34.87 23.21 12.71
N ASP A 495 -36.14 22.77 12.65
CA ASP A 495 -37.02 22.53 11.50
C ASP A 495 -36.54 21.70 10.29
N SER A 496 -37.03 20.46 10.25
CA SER A 496 -36.82 19.44 9.22
C SER A 496 -37.76 19.58 8.01
N ARG A 497 -37.83 20.75 7.38
CA ARG A 497 -38.63 20.95 6.16
C ARG A 497 -37.93 21.89 5.17
N ASN A 498 -36.86 21.39 4.52
CA ASN A 498 -36.40 21.73 3.15
C ASN A 498 -34.90 21.42 2.94
N CYS A 499 -34.55 20.14 2.77
CA CYS A 499 -33.31 19.77 2.08
C CYS A 499 -33.67 18.97 0.82
N PRO A 500 -33.30 19.44 -0.39
CA PRO A 500 -33.42 18.65 -1.60
C PRO A 500 -32.18 17.75 -1.81
N ASP A 501 -32.44 16.45 -1.74
CA ASP A 501 -31.77 15.31 -2.39
C ASP A 501 -30.40 14.74 -1.94
N PRO A 502 -30.18 13.41 -2.13
CA PRO A 502 -29.68 12.53 -1.07
C PRO A 502 -28.58 11.56 -1.51
N VAL A 503 -27.37 11.66 -0.94
CA VAL A 503 -26.43 10.52 -0.91
C VAL A 503 -25.69 10.52 0.43
N GLN A 504 -25.65 9.35 1.07
CA GLN A 504 -25.07 9.02 2.38
C GLN A 504 -26.03 9.08 3.59
N CYS A 505 -26.97 8.14 3.64
CA CYS A 505 -27.49 7.60 4.89
C CYS A 505 -27.82 6.12 4.71
N TYR A 506 -26.95 5.22 5.18
CA TYR A 506 -27.38 3.86 5.56
C TYR A 506 -27.57 3.84 7.09
N PRO A 507 -28.69 3.29 7.59
CA PRO A 507 -29.05 3.36 9.01
C PRO A 507 -28.41 2.21 9.82
N PRO A 508 -28.14 2.38 11.12
CA PRO A 508 -27.98 1.25 12.02
C PRO A 508 -29.37 0.76 12.44
N GLU A 509 -29.66 -0.51 12.15
CA GLU A 509 -30.83 -1.20 12.67
C GLU A 509 -30.82 -1.23 14.21
N ARG A 510 -32.01 -1.01 14.79
CA ARG A 510 -32.26 -1.14 16.22
C ARG A 510 -32.34 -2.62 16.58
N LEU A 511 -31.56 -3.05 17.57
CA LEU A 511 -31.97 -4.10 18.51
C LEU A 511 -31.91 -3.54 19.93
N ARG A 512 -33.11 -3.33 20.47
CA ARG A 512 -33.39 -3.20 21.90
C ARG A 512 -33.37 -4.61 22.52
N ASP A 513 -32.98 -4.67 23.78
CA ASP A 513 -33.14 -5.77 24.74
C ASP A 513 -32.21 -6.99 24.59
N GLY A 514 -31.20 -7.06 25.48
CA GLY A 514 -30.39 -8.26 25.67
C GLY A 514 -29.04 -8.01 26.36
N LEU A 515 -29.03 -7.65 27.64
CA LEU A 515 -27.81 -7.69 28.46
C LEU A 515 -27.24 -9.14 28.47
N PRO A 516 -25.98 -9.39 28.05
CA PRO A 516 -25.37 -10.70 28.22
C PRO A 516 -25.03 -10.92 29.70
N LYS A 517 -25.52 -12.02 30.28
CA LYS A 517 -25.04 -12.51 31.57
C LYS A 517 -23.51 -12.76 31.48
N PRO A 518 -22.72 -12.41 32.51
CA PRO A 518 -21.28 -12.58 32.48
C PRO A 518 -20.87 -14.05 32.43
N SER A 519 -19.86 -14.35 31.60
CA SER A 519 -19.32 -15.68 31.30
C SER A 519 -18.79 -16.44 32.53
N PRO A 520 -18.74 -17.79 32.49
CA PRO A 520 -18.34 -18.65 33.62
C PRO A 520 -16.92 -18.37 34.17
N THR A 521 -16.06 -17.79 33.36
CA THR A 521 -14.67 -17.40 33.67
C THR A 521 -14.61 -16.26 34.70
N SER A 522 -15.56 -15.33 34.68
CA SER A 522 -15.62 -14.19 35.60
C SER A 522 -16.01 -14.54 37.05
N ARG A 523 -16.65 -15.70 37.26
CA ARG A 523 -17.00 -16.22 38.61
C ARG A 523 -15.85 -17.02 39.25
N ARG A 524 -15.01 -17.68 38.44
CA ARG A 524 -13.80 -18.36 38.92
C ARG A 524 -12.73 -17.35 39.35
N PHE A 525 -12.56 -16.27 38.60
CA PHE A 525 -11.62 -15.20 38.94
C PHE A 525 -12.00 -14.46 40.23
N ARG A 526 -13.30 -14.19 40.45
CA ARG A 526 -13.80 -13.59 41.71
C ARG A 526 -13.72 -14.53 42.92
N ARG A 527 -13.83 -15.85 42.74
CA ARG A 527 -13.63 -16.85 43.81
C ARG A 527 -12.15 -17.09 44.13
N PHE A 528 -11.27 -16.99 43.13
CA PHE A 528 -9.81 -17.06 43.29
C PHE A 528 -9.29 -15.84 44.06
N ARG A 529 -9.72 -14.62 43.69
CA ARG A 529 -9.37 -13.38 44.42
C ARG A 529 -9.81 -13.44 45.89
N ARG A 530 -11.02 -13.94 46.19
CA ARG A 530 -11.52 -14.11 47.57
C ARG A 530 -10.81 -15.20 48.39
N ARG A 531 -10.21 -16.22 47.75
CA ARG A 531 -9.39 -17.24 48.43
C ARG A 531 -7.94 -16.76 48.65
N ALA A 532 -7.37 -16.03 47.68
CA ALA A 532 -6.04 -15.42 47.80
C ALA A 532 -6.00 -14.34 48.91
N THR A 533 -7.03 -13.49 49.03
CA THR A 533 -7.09 -12.49 50.11
C THR A 533 -7.29 -13.10 51.51
N ARG A 534 -7.82 -14.33 51.62
CA ARG A 534 -7.92 -15.04 52.91
C ARG A 534 -6.65 -15.80 53.28
N LEU A 535 -5.77 -16.09 52.33
CA LEU A 535 -4.48 -16.74 52.61
C LEU A 535 -3.41 -15.75 53.11
N VAL A 536 -3.54 -14.47 52.74
CA VAL A 536 -2.67 -13.37 53.22
C VAL A 536 -2.98 -12.98 54.68
N ALA A 537 -4.14 -13.36 55.21
CA ALA A 537 -4.52 -13.07 56.60
C ALA A 537 -4.10 -14.14 57.64
N ALA A 538 -3.43 -15.23 57.23
CA ALA A 538 -3.22 -16.40 58.11
C ALA A 538 -1.76 -16.88 58.26
N VAL A 539 -0.76 -16.16 57.73
CA VAL A 539 0.66 -16.54 57.92
C VAL A 539 1.32 -15.61 58.94
N GLY A 540 0.95 -15.83 60.21
CA GLY A 540 1.76 -15.44 61.35
C GLY A 540 2.34 -16.70 61.99
N ASN A 541 3.67 -16.81 61.97
CA ASN A 541 4.49 -17.66 62.85
C ASN A 541 4.32 -19.19 62.81
N ASN A 542 4.94 -19.91 61.86
CA ASN A 542 5.65 -21.18 62.16
C ASN A 542 6.48 -21.77 60.99
N PRO A 543 7.74 -22.20 61.15
CA PRO A 543 8.57 -22.75 60.06
C PRO A 543 8.29 -24.20 59.63
N ARG A 544 7.24 -24.88 60.14
CA ARG A 544 7.05 -26.33 59.91
C ARG A 544 6.11 -26.72 58.76
N GLU A 545 5.42 -25.79 58.10
CA GLU A 545 4.50 -26.11 56.99
C GLU A 545 5.14 -26.14 55.58
N LEU A 546 6.40 -25.73 55.43
CA LEU A 546 7.10 -25.71 54.13
C LEU A 546 7.31 -27.10 53.50
N ARG A 547 7.09 -28.20 54.22
CA ARG A 547 7.19 -29.57 53.69
C ARG A 547 5.83 -30.17 53.24
N GLY A 548 4.71 -29.54 53.57
CA GLY A 548 3.36 -30.03 53.20
C GLY A 548 2.88 -29.55 51.82
N ALA A 549 3.35 -28.39 51.35
CA ALA A 549 2.87 -27.77 50.11
C ALA A 549 3.31 -28.50 48.82
N ARG A 550 4.34 -29.35 48.87
CA ARG A 550 4.82 -30.14 47.71
C ARG A 550 3.89 -31.27 47.26
N ARG A 551 2.82 -31.60 48.02
CA ARG A 551 1.91 -32.72 47.71
C ARG A 551 0.52 -32.31 47.19
N LEU A 552 0.21 -31.01 47.08
CA LEU A 552 -1.12 -30.54 46.66
C LEU A 552 -1.24 -30.16 45.17
N LEU A 553 -0.16 -30.28 44.38
CA LEU A 553 -0.16 -29.99 42.93
C LEU A 553 -0.41 -31.22 42.03
N GLY A 554 -1.01 -32.28 42.57
CA GLY A 554 -1.36 -33.47 41.79
C GLY A 554 -2.47 -33.22 40.77
N TYR A 555 -2.11 -32.95 39.51
CA TYR A 555 -3.03 -33.04 38.38
C TYR A 555 -3.13 -34.48 37.88
N ARG A 556 -4.28 -35.12 38.14
CA ARG A 556 -4.74 -36.32 37.41
C ARG A 556 -5.11 -35.91 35.97
N GLY A 557 -4.66 -36.74 35.03
CA GLY A 557 -4.51 -36.43 33.62
C GLY A 557 -5.78 -36.28 32.78
N VAL A 558 -5.56 -35.68 31.61
CA VAL A 558 -6.34 -35.88 30.39
C VAL A 558 -5.43 -36.64 29.42
N ARG A 559 -5.89 -37.82 28.99
CA ARG A 559 -5.21 -38.67 27.99
C ARG A 559 -5.60 -38.21 26.59
N GLY A 560 -4.60 -37.99 25.74
CA GLY A 560 -4.77 -37.87 24.30
C GLY A 560 -3.40 -37.65 23.64
N LEU A 561 -2.92 -38.69 22.95
CA LEU A 561 -1.79 -38.74 21.99
C LEU A 561 -0.46 -38.11 22.44
N LYS A 562 0.48 -38.95 22.89
CA LYS A 562 1.87 -38.57 23.17
C LYS A 562 2.78 -39.20 22.13
N THR A 563 3.44 -38.39 21.31
CA THR A 563 4.64 -38.77 20.57
C THR A 563 5.86 -38.63 21.50
N SER A 564 6.97 -39.31 21.19
CA SER A 564 8.16 -39.35 22.05
C SER A 564 8.94 -38.04 22.13
N SER A 565 8.73 -37.08 21.22
CA SER A 565 9.40 -35.77 21.25
C SER A 565 8.75 -34.80 22.25
N ASP A 566 7.42 -34.82 22.42
CA ASP A 566 6.70 -33.93 23.36
C ASP A 566 7.09 -34.12 24.83
N LYS A 567 7.69 -35.27 25.17
CA LYS A 567 8.18 -35.55 26.53
C LYS A 567 9.54 -34.89 26.81
N ALA A 568 10.38 -34.72 25.79
CA ALA A 568 11.71 -34.15 25.95
C ALA A 568 11.65 -32.62 26.13
N ASP A 569 10.83 -31.93 25.32
CA ASP A 569 10.72 -30.46 25.35
C ASP A 569 9.90 -29.95 26.56
N ASN A 570 8.87 -30.69 26.99
CA ASN A 570 8.09 -30.32 28.19
C ASN A 570 8.87 -30.46 29.50
N ASP A 571 9.89 -31.33 29.55
CA ASP A 571 10.77 -31.46 30.71
C ASP A 571 11.87 -30.39 30.69
N GLU A 572 12.26 -29.84 29.52
CA GLU A 572 13.30 -28.81 29.42
C GLU A 572 12.89 -27.51 30.14
N PHE A 573 11.75 -26.90 29.81
CA PHE A 573 11.36 -25.59 30.35
C PHE A 573 11.17 -25.56 31.87
N ARG A 574 10.78 -26.70 32.47
CA ARG A 574 10.52 -26.84 33.91
C ARG A 574 11.77 -26.80 34.78
N HIS A 575 12.93 -27.02 34.16
CA HIS A 575 14.23 -27.04 34.84
C HIS A 575 15.06 -25.79 34.55
N LEU A 576 14.61 -24.93 33.65
CA LEU A 576 15.25 -23.66 33.33
C LEU A 576 14.85 -22.58 34.35
N ALA A 577 15.85 -21.88 34.86
CA ALA A 577 15.66 -20.69 35.69
C ALA A 577 14.89 -19.61 34.93
N PRO A 578 14.15 -18.72 35.63
CA PRO A 578 13.39 -17.65 34.99
C PRO A 578 14.29 -16.75 34.11
N GLU A 579 15.56 -16.53 34.47
CA GLU A 579 16.51 -15.79 33.63
C GLU A 579 16.65 -16.40 32.22
N ILE A 580 16.62 -17.73 32.09
CA ILE A 580 16.79 -18.41 30.80
C ILE A 580 15.48 -18.44 30.01
N ASN A 581 14.36 -18.80 30.65
CA ASN A 581 13.05 -18.82 29.98
C ASN A 581 12.65 -17.42 29.50
N SER A 582 12.82 -16.41 30.36
CA SER A 582 12.60 -15.00 30.02
C SER A 582 13.54 -14.54 28.91
N THR A 583 14.85 -14.78 29.02
CA THR A 583 15.79 -14.31 27.96
C THR A 583 15.48 -14.95 26.62
N ARG A 584 15.18 -16.25 26.56
CA ARG A 584 14.80 -16.93 25.32
C ARG A 584 13.52 -16.36 24.71
N MET A 585 12.48 -16.10 25.51
CA MET A 585 11.21 -15.53 25.03
C MET A 585 11.34 -14.08 24.53
N PHE A 586 12.18 -13.27 25.18
CA PHE A 586 12.39 -11.86 24.84
C PHE A 586 13.55 -11.64 23.85
N SER A 587 14.16 -12.72 23.35
CA SER A 587 15.20 -12.70 22.32
C SER A 587 14.69 -13.33 21.02
N GLY A 588 15.22 -12.87 19.87
CA GLY A 588 14.91 -13.44 18.56
C GLY A 588 14.19 -12.48 17.62
N ALA A 589 13.85 -12.97 16.43
CA ALA A 589 13.32 -12.17 15.31
C ALA A 589 11.85 -11.72 15.48
N GLY A 590 11.21 -12.03 16.62
CA GLY A 590 9.81 -11.69 16.89
C GLY A 590 8.82 -12.40 15.96
N LEU A 591 7.64 -11.80 15.79
CA LEU A 591 6.53 -12.36 15.01
C LEU A 591 6.70 -12.20 13.49
N GLY A 592 7.61 -11.33 13.06
CA GLY A 592 7.73 -10.88 11.68
C GLY A 592 7.89 -12.00 10.65
N PRO A 593 8.84 -12.94 10.84
CA PRO A 593 9.03 -14.06 9.92
C PRO A 593 7.79 -14.94 9.75
N MET A 594 7.01 -15.17 10.83
CA MET A 594 5.84 -16.05 10.79
C MET A 594 4.63 -15.37 10.13
N LEU A 595 4.52 -14.04 10.26
CA LEU A 595 3.50 -13.27 9.55
C LEU A 595 3.80 -13.11 8.07
N ALA A 596 5.07 -12.95 7.71
CA ALA A 596 5.50 -12.99 6.31
C ALA A 596 5.23 -14.37 5.69
N ALA A 597 5.44 -15.45 6.44
CA ALA A 597 5.08 -16.80 5.99
C ALA A 597 3.56 -16.96 5.80
N SER A 598 2.74 -16.47 6.75
CA SER A 598 1.28 -16.46 6.61
C SER A 598 0.84 -15.72 5.35
N ALA A 599 1.41 -14.55 5.10
CA ALA A 599 1.11 -13.72 3.94
C ALA A 599 1.42 -14.43 2.62
N ALA A 600 2.58 -15.07 2.54
CA ALA A 600 2.99 -15.82 1.37
C ALA A 600 2.03 -16.99 1.09
N TRP A 601 1.58 -17.69 2.13
CA TRP A 601 0.61 -18.78 1.98
C TRP A 601 -0.78 -18.30 1.55
N ASP A 602 -1.28 -17.16 2.05
CA ASP A 602 -2.52 -16.57 1.55
C ASP A 602 -2.38 -16.16 0.07
N GLY A 603 -1.22 -15.63 -0.34
CA GLY A 603 -0.95 -15.28 -1.74
C GLY A 603 -0.94 -16.49 -2.67
N VAL A 604 -0.31 -17.59 -2.24
CA VAL A 604 -0.34 -18.88 -2.99
C VAL A 604 -1.77 -19.39 -3.12
N ALA A 605 -2.59 -19.27 -2.07
CA ALA A 605 -4.00 -19.65 -2.13
C ALA A 605 -4.80 -18.83 -3.15
N ALA A 606 -4.63 -17.51 -3.16
CA ALA A 606 -5.30 -16.61 -4.09
C ALA A 606 -4.95 -16.92 -5.55
N GLU A 607 -3.66 -17.10 -5.84
CA GLU A 607 -3.19 -17.44 -7.20
C GLU A 607 -3.75 -18.79 -7.68
N LEU A 608 -3.76 -19.81 -6.81
CA LEU A 608 -4.33 -21.12 -7.15
C LEU A 608 -5.85 -21.05 -7.35
N GLY A 609 -6.57 -20.26 -6.55
CA GLY A 609 -8.01 -20.04 -6.70
C GLY A 609 -8.37 -19.24 -7.96
N SER A 610 -7.57 -18.22 -8.30
CA SER A 610 -7.70 -17.45 -9.53
C SER A 610 -7.41 -18.31 -10.76
N ALA A 611 -6.35 -19.13 -10.71
CA ALA A 611 -6.03 -20.10 -11.75
C ALA A 611 -7.16 -21.11 -11.94
N ALA A 612 -7.76 -21.62 -10.86
CA ALA A 612 -8.93 -22.51 -10.92
C ALA A 612 -10.11 -21.82 -11.62
N THR A 613 -10.46 -20.61 -11.18
CA THR A 613 -11.59 -19.84 -11.72
C THR A 613 -11.41 -19.50 -13.20
N SER A 614 -10.21 -19.08 -13.60
CA SER A 614 -9.87 -18.79 -15.00
C SER A 614 -9.93 -20.03 -15.88
N PHE A 615 -9.41 -21.15 -15.37
CA PHE A 615 -9.43 -22.44 -16.06
C PHE A 615 -10.87 -23.00 -16.21
N GLU A 616 -11.71 -22.84 -15.18
CA GLU A 616 -13.14 -23.16 -15.23
C GLU A 616 -13.91 -22.25 -16.20
N ALA A 617 -13.61 -20.95 -16.23
CA ALA A 617 -14.23 -20.02 -17.17
C ALA A 617 -13.87 -20.34 -18.64
N LEU A 618 -12.60 -20.67 -18.89
CA LEU A 618 -12.12 -21.06 -20.23
C LEU A 618 -12.76 -22.36 -20.70
N THR A 619 -12.89 -23.35 -19.81
CA THR A 619 -13.52 -24.63 -20.13
C THR A 619 -15.03 -24.49 -20.31
N ALA A 620 -15.72 -23.71 -19.46
CA ALA A 620 -17.14 -23.39 -19.61
C ALA A 620 -17.43 -22.62 -20.92
N GLY A 621 -16.57 -21.68 -21.31
CA GLY A 621 -16.66 -20.96 -22.58
C GLY A 621 -16.52 -21.88 -23.80
N LEU A 622 -15.64 -22.90 -23.70
CA LEU A 622 -15.49 -23.95 -24.71
C LEU A 622 -16.76 -24.79 -24.88
N ALA A 623 -17.50 -25.05 -23.81
CA ALA A 623 -18.75 -25.82 -23.82
C ALA A 623 -20.00 -24.99 -24.18
N GLY A 624 -20.01 -23.69 -23.90
CA GLY A 624 -21.15 -22.79 -24.15
C GLY A 624 -21.11 -22.03 -25.49
N GLY A 625 -19.97 -22.02 -26.19
CA GLY A 625 -19.75 -21.25 -27.43
C GLY A 625 -20.12 -21.99 -28.73
N THR A 626 -19.53 -21.57 -29.85
CA THR A 626 -19.78 -22.12 -31.20
C THR A 626 -19.31 -23.58 -31.40
N TRP A 627 -18.65 -24.17 -30.40
CA TRP A 627 -18.08 -25.52 -30.38
C TRP A 627 -19.00 -26.53 -29.67
N LEU A 628 -20.33 -26.34 -29.78
CA LEU A 628 -21.31 -27.25 -29.21
C LEU A 628 -21.21 -28.64 -29.85
N GLY A 629 -20.90 -29.65 -29.04
CA GLY A 629 -20.81 -31.03 -29.49
C GLY A 629 -20.06 -31.91 -28.50
N ALA A 630 -20.05 -33.22 -28.76
CA ALA A 630 -19.50 -34.16 -27.81
C ALA A 630 -18.02 -33.92 -27.49
N ALA A 631 -17.21 -33.56 -28.48
CA ALA A 631 -15.78 -33.26 -28.30
C ALA A 631 -15.53 -32.15 -27.26
N SER A 632 -16.39 -31.13 -27.21
CA SER A 632 -16.31 -30.06 -26.20
C SER A 632 -16.73 -30.56 -24.81
N ALA A 633 -17.79 -31.39 -24.72
CA ALA A 633 -18.22 -32.00 -23.46
C ALA A 633 -17.14 -32.89 -22.82
N ALA A 634 -16.33 -33.58 -23.62
CA ALA A 634 -15.25 -34.40 -23.07
C ALA A 634 -13.96 -33.63 -22.77
N MET A 635 -13.67 -32.54 -23.50
CA MET A 635 -12.64 -31.58 -23.06
C MET A 635 -13.02 -30.96 -21.71
N LEU A 636 -14.31 -30.75 -21.44
CA LEU A 636 -14.76 -30.30 -20.13
C LEU A 636 -14.57 -31.38 -19.04
N GLY A 637 -14.88 -32.64 -19.37
CA GLY A 637 -14.59 -33.79 -18.50
C GLY A 637 -13.09 -33.99 -18.22
N ALA A 638 -12.23 -33.69 -19.20
CA ALA A 638 -10.77 -33.68 -19.09
C ALA A 638 -10.24 -32.76 -18.00
N ALA A 639 -10.84 -31.57 -17.96
CA ALA A 639 -10.31 -30.42 -17.28
C ALA A 639 -10.77 -30.37 -15.82
N ALA A 640 -11.97 -30.88 -15.54
CA ALA A 640 -12.59 -30.85 -14.20
C ALA A 640 -11.67 -31.32 -13.03
N PRO A 641 -10.87 -32.39 -13.14
CA PRO A 641 -10.00 -32.82 -12.03
C PRO A 641 -8.78 -31.93 -11.81
N TYR A 642 -8.25 -31.28 -12.85
CA TYR A 642 -7.18 -30.29 -12.65
C TYR A 642 -7.73 -29.01 -12.00
N ALA A 643 -8.94 -28.58 -12.39
CA ALA A 643 -9.66 -27.49 -11.73
C ALA A 643 -9.91 -27.80 -10.24
N ALA A 644 -10.41 -29.00 -9.94
CA ALA A 644 -10.62 -29.46 -8.57
C ALA A 644 -9.33 -29.52 -7.75
N TRP A 645 -8.20 -29.87 -8.38
CA TRP A 645 -6.90 -29.90 -7.73
C TRP A 645 -6.39 -28.51 -7.37
N LEU A 646 -6.52 -27.55 -8.30
CA LEU A 646 -6.18 -26.15 -8.04
C LEU A 646 -6.98 -25.60 -6.86
N GLN A 647 -8.29 -25.88 -6.82
CA GLN A 647 -9.16 -25.44 -5.73
C GLN A 647 -8.83 -26.10 -4.38
N ALA A 648 -8.53 -27.40 -4.36
CA ALA A 648 -8.14 -28.11 -3.15
C ALA A 648 -6.80 -27.60 -2.59
N THR A 649 -5.82 -27.37 -3.48
CA THR A 649 -4.49 -26.88 -3.10
C THR A 649 -4.56 -25.42 -2.63
N ALA A 650 -5.43 -24.61 -3.22
CA ALA A 650 -5.74 -23.27 -2.71
C ALA A 650 -6.24 -23.34 -1.26
N SER A 651 -7.19 -24.25 -0.97
CA SER A 651 -7.71 -24.45 0.39
C SER A 651 -6.64 -24.93 1.39
N ASP A 652 -5.73 -25.83 0.97
CA ASP A 652 -4.61 -26.28 1.81
C ASP A 652 -3.63 -25.13 2.12
N ALA A 653 -3.39 -24.23 1.16
CA ALA A 653 -2.57 -23.03 1.35
C ALA A 653 -3.24 -22.01 2.30
N GLU A 654 -4.55 -21.79 2.20
CA GLU A 654 -5.31 -20.97 3.17
C GLU A 654 -5.20 -21.55 4.59
N GLN A 655 -5.28 -22.87 4.70
CA GLN A 655 -5.16 -23.56 5.99
C GLN A 655 -3.75 -23.39 6.58
N ALA A 656 -2.71 -23.42 5.75
CA ALA A 656 -1.34 -23.16 6.17
C ALA A 656 -1.15 -21.72 6.70
N ALA A 657 -1.72 -20.73 6.02
CA ALA A 657 -1.73 -19.35 6.49
C ALA A 657 -2.48 -19.19 7.82
N ALA A 658 -3.63 -19.86 7.98
CA ALA A 658 -4.39 -19.85 9.23
C ALA A 658 -3.62 -20.49 10.40
N GLN A 659 -2.84 -21.54 10.17
CA GLN A 659 -1.99 -22.13 11.21
C GLN A 659 -0.79 -21.24 11.56
N ALA A 660 -0.20 -20.55 10.58
CA ALA A 660 0.84 -19.56 10.84
C ALA A 660 0.33 -18.43 11.74
N ARG A 661 -0.89 -17.91 11.49
CA ARG A 661 -1.57 -16.94 12.38
C ARG A 661 -1.82 -17.49 13.78
N SER A 662 -2.21 -18.76 13.88
CA SER A 662 -2.46 -19.40 15.18
C SER A 662 -1.18 -19.54 16.01
N ALA A 663 -0.03 -19.80 15.36
CA ALA A 663 1.28 -19.80 16.03
C ALA A 663 1.71 -18.39 16.48
N VAL A 664 1.41 -17.35 15.69
CA VAL A 664 1.62 -15.94 16.09
C VAL A 664 0.81 -15.61 17.35
N SER A 665 -0.48 -15.95 17.38
CA SER A 665 -1.32 -15.71 18.57
C SER A 665 -0.83 -16.48 19.80
N ALA A 666 -0.24 -17.66 19.64
CA ALA A 666 0.38 -18.40 20.73
C ALA A 666 1.58 -17.62 21.33
N PHE A 667 2.43 -17.04 20.49
CA PHE A 667 3.57 -16.23 20.93
C PHE A 667 3.11 -14.92 21.61
N GLU A 668 2.12 -14.23 21.04
CA GLU A 668 1.53 -13.02 21.61
C GLU A 668 0.88 -13.26 22.99
N ALA A 669 0.35 -14.45 23.24
CA ALA A 669 -0.17 -14.82 24.55
C ALA A 669 0.94 -15.17 25.55
N ALA A 670 2.05 -15.74 25.08
CA ALA A 670 3.14 -16.21 25.91
C ALA A 670 4.09 -15.08 26.35
N GLN A 671 4.44 -14.17 25.45
CA GLN A 671 5.41 -13.10 25.71
C GLN A 671 5.03 -12.19 26.91
N PRO A 672 3.79 -11.65 27.03
CA PRO A 672 3.39 -10.86 28.20
C PRO A 672 3.09 -11.70 29.44
N ALA A 673 2.91 -13.02 29.30
CA ALA A 673 2.72 -13.93 30.43
C ALA A 673 4.06 -14.34 31.06
N THR A 674 5.14 -14.34 30.28
CA THR A 674 6.52 -14.54 30.76
C THR A 674 6.98 -13.32 31.56
N VAL A 675 7.67 -13.57 32.66
CA VAL A 675 8.25 -12.53 33.48
C VAL A 675 9.30 -11.78 32.67
N HIS A 676 9.33 -10.47 32.82
CA HIS A 676 10.27 -9.68 32.08
C HIS A 676 11.66 -9.74 32.74
N PRO A 677 12.78 -9.91 31.99
CA PRO A 677 14.14 -10.08 32.54
C PRO A 677 14.53 -9.03 33.60
N ALA A 678 14.04 -7.79 33.45
CA ALA A 678 14.09 -6.70 34.43
C ALA A 678 13.78 -7.08 35.86
N ILE A 679 12.65 -7.76 36.02
CA ILE A 679 11.99 -7.97 37.31
C ILE A 679 12.80 -9.02 38.07
N ILE A 680 13.30 -10.02 37.32
CA ILE A 680 14.20 -11.05 37.81
C ILE A 680 15.52 -10.41 38.26
N ALA A 681 16.15 -9.58 37.41
CA ALA A 681 17.39 -8.89 37.77
C ALA A 681 17.23 -7.93 38.97
N GLY A 682 16.10 -7.22 39.06
CA GLY A 682 15.76 -6.35 40.19
C GLY A 682 15.59 -7.11 41.51
N ASN A 683 14.94 -8.28 41.48
CA ASN A 683 14.82 -9.16 42.65
C ASN A 683 16.20 -9.69 43.09
N ARG A 684 17.07 -10.11 42.15
CA ARG A 684 18.41 -10.62 42.50
C ARG A 684 19.34 -9.53 43.04
N SER A 685 19.26 -8.30 42.53
CA SER A 685 20.04 -7.17 43.07
C SER A 685 19.56 -6.75 44.47
N GLN A 686 18.25 -6.78 44.71
CA GLN A 686 17.67 -6.57 46.04
C GLN A 686 18.11 -7.66 47.03
N LEU A 687 18.10 -8.93 46.62
CA LEU A 687 18.59 -10.04 47.43
C LEU A 687 20.05 -9.83 47.85
N LEU A 688 20.93 -9.47 46.91
CA LEU A 688 22.33 -9.19 47.19
C LEU A 688 22.50 -8.04 48.20
N SER A 689 21.73 -6.95 48.05
CA SER A 689 21.74 -5.83 48.99
C SER A 689 21.29 -6.22 50.40
N LEU A 690 20.22 -7.02 50.49
CA LEU A 690 19.70 -7.54 51.76
C LEU A 690 20.69 -8.49 52.46
N VAL A 691 21.37 -9.35 51.70
CA VAL A 691 22.41 -10.28 52.19
C VAL A 691 23.62 -9.50 52.70
N MET A 692 24.12 -8.53 51.93
CA MET A 692 25.29 -7.72 52.30
C MET A 692 25.04 -6.87 53.55
N SER A 693 23.79 -6.49 53.82
CA SER A 693 23.38 -5.75 55.01
C SER A 693 22.91 -6.64 56.18
N ASN A 694 22.94 -7.98 56.05
CA ASN A 694 22.42 -8.94 57.04
C ASN A 694 23.40 -9.31 58.16
N LEU A 695 24.14 -8.34 58.71
CA LEU A 695 25.26 -8.56 59.63
C LEU A 695 24.92 -9.36 60.91
N PHE A 696 23.67 -9.30 61.38
CA PHE A 696 23.17 -9.97 62.59
C PHE A 696 21.94 -10.86 62.33
N GLY A 697 21.63 -11.15 61.06
CA GLY A 697 20.42 -11.89 60.70
C GLY A 697 19.12 -11.05 60.67
N GLN A 698 19.22 -9.73 60.84
CA GLN A 698 18.09 -8.80 60.90
C GLN A 698 17.25 -8.74 59.62
N ASN A 699 17.85 -9.08 58.46
CA ASN A 699 17.20 -9.08 57.15
C ASN A 699 16.74 -10.47 56.72
N ALA A 700 16.88 -11.51 57.56
CA ALA A 700 16.49 -12.88 57.21
C ALA A 700 15.03 -13.02 56.69
N PRO A 701 14.02 -12.32 57.25
CA PRO A 701 12.66 -12.35 56.70
C PRO A 701 12.53 -11.72 55.31
N ALA A 702 13.29 -10.65 55.03
CA ALA A 702 13.26 -9.96 53.74
C ALA A 702 14.01 -10.76 52.66
N ILE A 703 15.09 -11.45 53.02
CA ILE A 703 15.79 -12.40 52.15
C ILE A 703 14.85 -13.55 51.76
N ALA A 704 14.13 -14.11 52.74
CA ALA A 704 13.15 -15.17 52.50
C ALA A 704 11.99 -14.71 51.60
N LEU A 705 11.56 -13.45 51.70
CA LEU A 705 10.56 -12.86 50.82
C LEU A 705 11.07 -12.72 49.38
N ALA A 706 12.29 -12.19 49.20
CA ALA A 706 12.89 -12.03 47.88
C ALA A 706 13.09 -13.38 47.17
N GLU A 707 13.55 -14.41 47.89
CA GLU A 707 13.65 -15.79 47.38
C GLU A 707 12.27 -16.37 47.04
N ALA A 708 11.23 -16.09 47.83
CA ALA A 708 9.86 -16.54 47.55
C ALA A 708 9.24 -15.85 46.32
N GLU A 709 9.57 -14.58 46.08
CA GLU A 709 9.18 -13.84 44.85
C GLU A 709 9.91 -14.38 43.62
N TYR A 710 11.18 -14.77 43.77
CA TYR A 710 11.95 -15.43 42.70
C TYR A 710 11.33 -16.76 42.28
N GLU A 711 10.93 -17.60 43.24
CA GLU A 711 10.24 -18.86 42.99
C GLU A 711 8.86 -18.65 42.31
N GLN A 712 8.18 -17.53 42.59
CA GLN A 712 6.94 -17.18 41.88
C GLN A 712 7.21 -16.80 40.43
N MET A 713 8.28 -16.03 40.16
CA MET A 713 8.68 -15.69 38.80
C MET A 713 9.05 -16.94 38.01
N TRP A 714 9.77 -17.89 38.62
CA TRP A 714 10.08 -19.17 38.02
C TRP A 714 8.81 -19.95 37.63
N ALA A 715 7.85 -20.08 38.56
CA ALA A 715 6.60 -20.78 38.29
C ALA A 715 5.75 -20.10 37.18
N GLN A 716 5.79 -18.77 37.10
CA GLN A 716 5.09 -18.01 36.07
C GLN A 716 5.70 -18.26 34.68
N ASP A 717 7.03 -18.19 34.54
CA ASP A 717 7.74 -18.46 33.28
C ASP A 717 7.50 -19.89 32.78
N VAL A 718 7.57 -20.87 33.68
CA VAL A 718 7.27 -22.27 33.33
C VAL A 718 5.82 -22.41 32.83
N THR A 719 4.87 -21.70 33.44
CA THR A 719 3.47 -21.73 33.01
C THR A 719 3.28 -21.08 31.64
N ALA A 720 3.92 -19.94 31.40
CA ALA A 720 3.88 -19.26 30.11
C ALA A 720 4.47 -20.14 28.99
N MET A 721 5.60 -20.80 29.25
CA MET A 721 6.27 -21.63 28.26
C MET A 721 5.53 -22.93 27.95
N LEU A 722 4.92 -23.56 28.95
CA LEU A 722 4.04 -24.71 28.71
C LEU A 722 2.78 -24.32 27.92
N GLY A 723 2.21 -23.13 28.20
CA GLY A 723 1.07 -22.61 27.44
C GLY A 723 1.41 -22.31 25.98
N TYR A 724 2.57 -21.72 25.75
CA TYR A 724 3.11 -21.47 24.41
C TYR A 724 3.27 -22.77 23.61
N HIS A 725 3.99 -23.74 24.19
CA HIS A 725 4.25 -25.01 23.53
C HIS A 725 2.95 -25.77 23.19
N LEU A 726 1.98 -25.81 24.11
CA LEU A 726 0.68 -26.44 23.84
C LEU A 726 -0.06 -25.80 22.66
N SER A 727 -0.05 -24.47 22.58
CA SER A 727 -0.77 -23.73 21.56
C SER A 727 -0.05 -23.79 20.19
N ALA A 728 1.27 -23.68 20.19
CA ALA A 728 2.09 -23.78 18.99
C ALA A 728 2.08 -25.20 18.39
N SER A 729 2.22 -26.24 19.22
CA SER A 729 2.15 -27.63 18.75
C SER A 729 0.76 -27.97 18.20
N ALA A 730 -0.31 -27.42 18.79
CA ALA A 730 -1.66 -27.59 18.26
C ALA A 730 -1.85 -26.95 16.88
N ALA A 731 -1.25 -25.79 16.62
CA ALA A 731 -1.30 -25.14 15.31
C ALA A 731 -0.56 -25.97 14.24
N VAL A 732 0.62 -26.50 14.57
CA VAL A 732 1.40 -27.34 13.65
C VAL A 732 0.66 -28.66 13.34
N ALA A 733 -0.02 -29.25 14.32
CA ALA A 733 -0.76 -30.51 14.14
C ALA A 733 -1.95 -30.43 13.18
N GLN A 734 -2.40 -29.23 12.81
CA GLN A 734 -3.50 -29.00 11.87
C GLN A 734 -3.03 -28.83 10.41
N LEU A 735 -1.73 -28.82 10.17
CA LEU A 735 -1.20 -28.75 8.80
C LEU A 735 -1.35 -30.12 8.10
N PRO A 736 -1.84 -30.15 6.85
CA PRO A 736 -1.90 -31.38 6.09
C PRO A 736 -0.48 -31.93 5.84
N PRO A 737 -0.29 -33.26 5.79
CA PRO A 737 0.99 -33.85 5.44
C PRO A 737 1.32 -33.56 3.97
N TRP A 738 2.20 -32.59 3.73
CA TRP A 738 2.63 -32.17 2.38
C TRP A 738 3.21 -33.30 1.51
N GLN A 739 3.56 -34.43 2.11
CA GLN A 739 4.05 -35.63 1.45
C GLN A 739 2.96 -36.41 0.69
N GLU A 740 1.67 -36.18 0.98
CA GLU A 740 0.55 -36.89 0.35
C GLU A 740 -0.03 -36.18 -0.90
N LEU A 741 0.37 -34.93 -1.14
CA LEU A 741 -0.11 -34.12 -2.28
C LEU A 741 0.15 -34.76 -3.66
N PRO A 742 1.33 -35.34 -3.96
CA PRO A 742 1.57 -36.01 -5.24
C PRO A 742 0.69 -37.24 -5.46
N GLN A 743 0.36 -37.96 -4.38
CA GLN A 743 -0.49 -39.15 -4.44
C GLN A 743 -1.95 -38.77 -4.71
N ARG A 744 -2.45 -37.71 -4.06
CA ARG A 744 -3.78 -37.14 -4.34
C ARG A 744 -3.91 -36.65 -5.78
N LEU A 745 -2.84 -36.09 -6.35
CA LEU A 745 -2.76 -35.67 -7.75
C LEU A 745 -2.92 -36.84 -8.72
N ALA A 746 -2.27 -37.96 -8.42
CA ALA A 746 -2.38 -39.19 -9.20
C ALA A 746 -3.80 -39.77 -9.14
N ASP A 747 -4.41 -39.83 -7.95
CA ASP A 747 -5.76 -40.37 -7.75
C ASP A 747 -6.85 -39.51 -8.45
N MET A 748 -6.66 -38.18 -8.51
CA MET A 748 -7.54 -37.26 -9.23
C MET A 748 -7.40 -37.38 -10.75
N ALA A 749 -6.18 -37.59 -11.25
CA ALA A 749 -5.92 -37.83 -12.67
C ALA A 749 -6.51 -39.18 -13.14
N ASP A 750 -6.42 -40.23 -12.33
CA ASP A 750 -7.01 -41.54 -12.65
C ASP A 750 -8.55 -41.50 -12.67
N SER A 751 -9.15 -40.70 -11.77
CA SER A 751 -10.60 -40.45 -11.76
C SER A 751 -11.08 -39.64 -12.99
N ALA A 752 -10.21 -38.77 -13.53
CA ALA A 752 -10.46 -38.00 -14.75
C ALA A 752 -10.64 -38.90 -15.96
N ILE A 753 -9.68 -39.79 -16.17
CA ILE A 753 -9.55 -40.62 -17.37
C ILE A 753 -10.72 -41.63 -17.44
N ALA A 754 -11.23 -42.06 -16.28
CA ALA A 754 -12.39 -42.93 -16.18
C ALA A 754 -13.73 -42.29 -16.62
N SER A 755 -13.82 -40.95 -16.69
CA SER A 755 -15.08 -40.21 -16.95
C SER A 755 -15.35 -39.84 -18.42
N TRP A 756 -14.46 -40.16 -19.35
CA TRP A 756 -14.61 -39.80 -20.77
C TRP A 756 -15.42 -40.86 -21.53
N GLN A 757 -16.64 -40.52 -21.95
CA GLN A 757 -17.35 -41.21 -23.01
C GLN A 757 -17.69 -40.22 -24.14
N LEU A 758 -16.94 -40.27 -25.24
CA LEU A 758 -17.21 -39.51 -26.47
C LEU A 758 -17.86 -40.39 -27.56
N PRO A 759 -18.91 -39.94 -28.27
CA PRO A 759 -19.45 -40.62 -29.43
C PRO A 759 -18.54 -40.44 -30.66
N ASN A 760 -18.41 -41.51 -31.44
CA ASN A 760 -17.54 -41.63 -32.61
C ASN A 760 -18.07 -40.81 -33.80
N ILE A 761 -17.49 -39.64 -34.09
CA ILE A 761 -17.87 -38.79 -35.24
C ILE A 761 -16.89 -39.02 -36.40
N ASN A 762 -17.35 -39.48 -37.57
CA ASN A 762 -16.59 -39.47 -38.82
C ASN A 762 -17.25 -38.54 -39.83
N ILE A 763 -16.45 -37.78 -40.58
CA ILE A 763 -16.91 -36.88 -41.66
C ILE A 763 -16.53 -37.50 -42.99
N GLY A 764 -17.53 -37.95 -43.76
CA GLY A 764 -17.37 -38.70 -45.02
C GLY A 764 -17.88 -40.14 -44.91
N THR A 765 -17.70 -40.94 -45.96
CA THR A 765 -18.31 -42.28 -46.10
C THR A 765 -17.30 -43.42 -46.01
N GLY A 766 -17.72 -44.58 -45.51
CA GLY A 766 -16.89 -45.79 -45.46
C GLY A 766 -15.81 -45.81 -44.38
N ASN A 767 -15.78 -44.85 -43.44
CA ASN A 767 -14.82 -44.84 -42.35
C ASN A 767 -15.18 -45.84 -41.24
N THR A 768 -14.19 -46.59 -40.75
CA THR A 768 -14.28 -47.51 -39.61
C THR A 768 -13.39 -47.00 -38.48
N GLY A 769 -13.99 -46.61 -37.34
CA GLY A 769 -13.30 -45.95 -36.21
C GLY A 769 -13.90 -44.59 -35.90
N SER A 770 -13.12 -43.67 -35.33
CA SER A 770 -13.60 -42.39 -34.79
C SER A 770 -12.77 -41.20 -35.27
N PHE A 771 -13.40 -40.05 -35.47
CA PHE A 771 -12.74 -38.77 -35.80
C PHE A 771 -11.99 -38.76 -37.13
N ASN A 772 -12.41 -39.57 -38.11
CA ASN A 772 -11.84 -39.52 -39.47
C ASN A 772 -12.53 -38.47 -40.33
N ILE A 773 -11.77 -37.74 -41.15
CA ILE A 773 -12.24 -36.76 -42.14
C ILE A 773 -11.80 -37.23 -43.53
N GLY A 774 -12.76 -37.56 -44.41
CA GLY A 774 -12.55 -38.13 -45.74
C GLY A 774 -13.23 -39.50 -45.88
N ASN A 775 -12.80 -40.35 -46.81
CA ASN A 775 -13.50 -41.61 -47.11
C ASN A 775 -12.64 -42.86 -46.88
N ASN A 776 -13.29 -43.97 -46.51
CA ASN A 776 -12.68 -45.32 -46.42
C ASN A 776 -11.46 -45.44 -45.50
N ASN A 777 -11.37 -44.63 -44.44
CA ASN A 777 -10.30 -44.78 -43.45
C ASN A 777 -10.64 -45.89 -42.44
N THR A 778 -9.65 -46.65 -42.00
CA THR A 778 -9.77 -47.67 -40.94
C THR A 778 -8.84 -47.31 -39.79
N GLY A 779 -9.37 -46.98 -38.62
CA GLY A 779 -8.65 -46.43 -37.46
C GLY A 779 -9.24 -45.08 -37.04
N ASN A 780 -8.53 -44.33 -36.19
CA ASN A 780 -9.00 -43.08 -35.60
C ASN A 780 -8.20 -41.87 -36.07
N PHE A 781 -8.82 -40.69 -36.10
CA PHE A 781 -8.16 -39.39 -36.34
C PHE A 781 -7.47 -39.23 -37.70
N ASN A 782 -7.87 -39.98 -38.74
CA ASN A 782 -7.27 -39.82 -40.07
C ASN A 782 -7.90 -38.66 -40.84
N ILE A 783 -7.08 -37.85 -41.52
CA ILE A 783 -7.50 -36.77 -42.42
C ILE A 783 -7.05 -37.12 -43.84
N GLY A 784 -8.00 -37.32 -44.76
CA GLY A 784 -7.79 -37.83 -46.11
C GLY A 784 -8.54 -39.15 -46.33
N SER A 785 -8.16 -39.94 -47.33
CA SER A 785 -8.91 -41.13 -47.75
C SER A 785 -8.05 -42.38 -47.85
N ASN A 786 -8.66 -43.54 -47.63
CA ASN A 786 -8.05 -44.87 -47.71
C ASN A 786 -6.89 -45.11 -46.74
N ASN A 787 -6.79 -44.39 -45.63
CA ASN A 787 -5.76 -44.65 -44.62
C ASN A 787 -6.14 -45.84 -43.73
N ILE A 788 -5.17 -46.66 -43.36
CA ILE A 788 -5.35 -47.79 -42.43
C ILE A 788 -4.36 -47.61 -41.27
N GLY A 789 -4.87 -47.37 -40.06
CA GLY A 789 -4.12 -46.99 -38.86
C GLY A 789 -4.64 -45.68 -38.26
N ASN A 790 -3.93 -45.10 -37.29
CA ASN A 790 -4.41 -43.91 -36.57
C ASN A 790 -3.64 -42.64 -36.94
N ALA A 791 -4.30 -41.48 -36.88
CA ALA A 791 -3.69 -40.16 -36.97
C ALA A 791 -2.86 -39.90 -38.24
N ASN A 792 -3.25 -40.47 -39.38
CA ASN A 792 -2.61 -40.16 -40.67
C ASN A 792 -3.23 -38.91 -41.31
N ILE A 793 -2.40 -38.10 -41.97
CA ILE A 793 -2.83 -36.92 -42.74
C ILE A 793 -2.37 -37.09 -44.19
N GLY A 794 -3.31 -37.14 -45.14
CA GLY A 794 -3.10 -37.46 -46.55
C GLY A 794 -3.80 -38.76 -46.94
N ASN A 795 -3.44 -39.39 -48.06
CA ASN A 795 -4.22 -40.53 -48.60
C ASN A 795 -3.41 -41.82 -48.67
N ALA A 796 -4.10 -42.96 -48.53
CA ALA A 796 -3.59 -44.30 -48.77
C ALA A 796 -2.36 -44.70 -47.90
N ASN A 797 -2.21 -44.11 -46.71
CA ASN A 797 -1.17 -44.54 -45.78
C ASN A 797 -1.59 -45.79 -45.00
N LEU A 798 -0.66 -46.72 -44.78
CA LEU A 798 -0.82 -47.94 -44.00
C LEU A 798 0.10 -47.92 -42.79
N GLY A 799 -0.46 -47.80 -41.58
CA GLY A 799 0.20 -47.59 -40.29
C GLY A 799 -0.25 -46.26 -39.68
N SER A 800 0.42 -45.76 -38.64
CA SER A 800 -0.06 -44.61 -37.85
C SER A 800 0.86 -43.40 -37.90
N PHE A 801 0.31 -42.20 -37.70
CA PHE A 801 1.05 -40.93 -37.66
C PHE A 801 1.82 -40.58 -38.95
N ASN A 802 1.37 -41.04 -40.11
CA ASN A 802 2.00 -40.67 -41.38
C ASN A 802 1.41 -39.36 -41.94
N LEU A 803 2.26 -38.54 -42.55
CA LEU A 803 1.90 -37.34 -43.28
C LEU A 803 2.23 -37.52 -44.76
N GLY A 804 1.27 -37.34 -45.66
CA GLY A 804 1.45 -37.48 -47.11
C GLY A 804 0.75 -38.69 -47.70
N PHE A 805 1.34 -39.35 -48.69
CA PHE A 805 0.61 -40.33 -49.52
C PHE A 805 1.35 -41.66 -49.65
N ASP A 806 0.60 -42.76 -49.67
CA ASP A 806 1.09 -44.13 -49.92
C ASP A 806 2.24 -44.58 -49.00
N ASN A 807 2.38 -44.01 -47.80
CA ASN A 807 3.41 -44.46 -46.86
C ASN A 807 2.96 -45.74 -46.15
N VAL A 808 3.88 -46.70 -46.00
CA VAL A 808 3.66 -47.96 -45.29
C VAL A 808 4.58 -47.99 -44.07
N GLY A 809 4.02 -47.94 -42.86
CA GLY A 809 4.79 -47.73 -41.65
C GLY A 809 4.19 -46.75 -40.67
N ASN A 810 4.92 -46.39 -39.62
CA ASN A 810 4.53 -45.31 -38.71
C ASN A 810 5.44 -44.09 -38.84
N PHE A 811 4.91 -42.90 -38.56
CA PHE A 811 5.68 -41.64 -38.47
C PHE A 811 6.40 -41.21 -39.77
N ASN A 812 5.98 -41.69 -40.94
CA ASN A 812 6.58 -41.25 -42.19
C ASN A 812 5.97 -39.94 -42.69
N ALA A 813 6.78 -39.05 -43.26
CA ALA A 813 6.35 -37.80 -43.87
C ALA A 813 6.78 -37.72 -45.35
N GLY A 814 5.84 -37.58 -46.29
CA GLY A 814 6.08 -37.47 -47.72
C GLY A 814 5.38 -38.58 -48.52
N TRP A 815 6.04 -39.16 -49.52
CA TRP A 815 5.40 -40.06 -50.48
C TRP A 815 6.07 -41.44 -50.57
N ASN A 816 5.28 -42.51 -50.48
CA ASN A 816 5.75 -43.89 -50.74
C ASN A 816 6.92 -44.35 -49.84
N ASN A 817 7.04 -43.87 -48.60
CA ASN A 817 8.08 -44.36 -47.69
C ASN A 817 7.63 -45.66 -46.99
N TYR A 818 8.58 -46.55 -46.72
CA TYR A 818 8.36 -47.87 -46.12
C TYR A 818 9.11 -48.02 -44.79
N VAL A 819 8.47 -48.70 -43.82
CA VAL A 819 8.92 -49.01 -42.45
C VAL A 819 8.61 -47.92 -41.42
N ASN A 820 9.51 -47.04 -40.96
CA ASN A 820 9.12 -46.06 -39.93
C ASN A 820 9.95 -44.76 -39.99
N ALA A 821 9.35 -43.64 -39.57
CA ALA A 821 10.05 -42.39 -39.29
C ALA A 821 10.87 -41.79 -40.45
N ASN A 822 10.51 -42.07 -41.70
CA ASN A 822 11.19 -41.51 -42.86
C ASN A 822 10.57 -40.19 -43.31
N VAL A 823 11.39 -39.24 -43.79
CA VAL A 823 10.95 -37.96 -44.35
C VAL A 823 11.41 -37.85 -45.81
N GLY A 824 10.50 -37.58 -46.74
CA GLY A 824 10.79 -37.42 -48.16
C GLY A 824 10.08 -38.46 -49.02
N THR A 825 10.71 -39.01 -50.04
CA THR A 825 10.02 -39.89 -51.00
C THR A 825 10.71 -41.23 -51.18
N ARG A 826 9.94 -42.32 -51.19
CA ARG A 826 10.40 -43.68 -51.53
C ARG A 826 11.57 -44.18 -50.71
N ASN A 827 11.75 -43.71 -49.48
CA ASN A 827 12.75 -44.28 -48.59
C ASN A 827 12.25 -45.63 -48.03
N VAL A 828 13.15 -46.59 -47.87
CA VAL A 828 12.87 -47.93 -47.34
C VAL A 828 13.77 -48.19 -46.15
N GLY A 829 13.19 -48.34 -44.96
CA GLY A 829 13.92 -48.54 -43.70
C GLY A 829 13.48 -47.52 -42.65
N GLN A 830 14.31 -47.23 -41.66
CA GLN A 830 13.95 -46.34 -40.55
C GLN A 830 14.71 -45.02 -40.58
N PHE A 831 14.08 -43.91 -40.18
CA PHE A 831 14.76 -42.62 -39.93
C PHE A 831 15.49 -42.00 -41.13
N ASN A 832 15.15 -42.36 -42.36
CA ASN A 832 15.80 -41.75 -43.53
C ASN A 832 15.18 -40.39 -43.86
N ILE A 833 16.00 -39.46 -44.34
CA ILE A 833 15.57 -38.14 -44.81
C ILE A 833 16.04 -37.94 -46.25
N GLY A 834 15.13 -37.82 -47.20
CA GLY A 834 15.42 -37.49 -48.60
C GLY A 834 14.72 -38.41 -49.61
N PHE A 835 15.42 -38.83 -50.66
CA PHE A 835 14.81 -39.48 -51.83
C PHE A 835 15.41 -40.87 -52.07
N GLU A 836 14.57 -41.91 -52.06
CA GLU A 836 14.93 -43.26 -52.52
C GLU A 836 16.14 -43.87 -51.77
N ASN A 837 16.31 -43.57 -50.47
CA ASN A 837 17.31 -44.23 -49.63
C ASN A 837 16.82 -45.61 -49.15
N THR A 838 17.72 -46.58 -49.02
CA THR A 838 17.44 -47.93 -48.53
C THR A 838 18.34 -48.24 -47.31
N GLY A 839 17.78 -48.78 -46.23
CA GLY A 839 18.49 -48.97 -44.96
C GLY A 839 18.08 -47.91 -43.94
N ASP A 840 18.85 -47.70 -42.87
CA ASP A 840 18.40 -46.89 -41.73
C ASP A 840 19.24 -45.60 -41.54
N ALA A 841 18.58 -44.53 -41.09
CA ALA A 841 19.17 -43.25 -40.70
C ALA A 841 19.98 -42.51 -41.78
N ASN A 842 19.69 -42.73 -43.06
CA ASN A 842 20.38 -42.05 -44.17
C ASN A 842 19.77 -40.67 -44.47
N VAL A 843 20.59 -39.70 -44.83
CA VAL A 843 20.18 -38.35 -45.25
C VAL A 843 20.67 -38.07 -46.67
N GLY A 844 19.77 -37.92 -47.64
CA GLY A 844 20.10 -37.52 -49.01
C GLY A 844 19.39 -38.34 -50.08
N ILE A 845 20.08 -38.71 -51.16
CA ILE A 845 19.46 -39.39 -52.31
C ILE A 845 20.16 -40.72 -52.60
N TRP A 846 19.40 -41.80 -52.76
CA TRP A 846 19.90 -43.11 -53.21
C TRP A 846 21.00 -43.73 -52.35
N ASN A 847 21.05 -43.40 -51.05
CA ASN A 847 22.00 -44.06 -50.16
C ASN A 847 21.48 -45.44 -49.76
N VAL A 848 22.38 -46.42 -49.68
CA VAL A 848 22.10 -47.79 -49.25
C VAL A 848 22.96 -48.11 -48.01
N GLY A 849 22.35 -48.48 -46.89
CA GLY A 849 23.04 -48.88 -45.67
C GLY A 849 22.63 -48.05 -44.45
N PHE A 850 23.57 -47.78 -43.52
CA PHE A 850 23.27 -47.14 -42.25
C PHE A 850 23.94 -45.77 -42.10
N ARG A 851 23.20 -44.73 -41.67
CA ARG A 851 23.76 -43.41 -41.30
C ARG A 851 24.57 -42.68 -42.39
N ASN A 852 24.27 -42.90 -43.66
CA ASN A 852 24.96 -42.19 -44.75
C ASN A 852 24.39 -40.79 -44.97
N VAL A 853 25.22 -39.81 -45.30
CA VAL A 853 24.83 -38.45 -45.65
C VAL A 853 25.36 -38.09 -47.05
N GLY A 854 24.47 -37.86 -48.01
CA GLY A 854 24.83 -37.41 -49.36
C GLY A 854 24.11 -38.17 -50.47
N PHE A 855 24.82 -38.50 -51.56
CA PHE A 855 24.21 -39.05 -52.77
C PHE A 855 24.87 -40.37 -53.17
N VAL A 856 24.08 -41.44 -53.36
CA VAL A 856 24.53 -42.72 -53.92
C VAL A 856 25.65 -43.40 -53.09
N ASN A 857 25.65 -43.23 -51.76
CA ASN A 857 26.61 -43.93 -50.90
C ASN A 857 26.12 -45.34 -50.57
N VAL A 858 27.04 -46.32 -50.51
CA VAL A 858 26.74 -47.72 -50.16
C VAL A 858 27.67 -48.18 -49.03
N GLY A 859 27.13 -48.38 -47.83
CA GLY A 859 27.90 -48.77 -46.64
C GLY A 859 27.36 -48.14 -45.35
N GLU A 860 28.20 -48.03 -44.32
CA GLU A 860 27.84 -47.41 -43.04
C GLU A 860 28.61 -46.11 -42.75
N GLY A 861 27.89 -45.07 -42.32
CA GLY A 861 28.46 -43.82 -41.79
C GLY A 861 29.17 -42.93 -42.82
N LEU A 862 28.88 -43.08 -44.11
CA LEU A 862 29.57 -42.38 -45.20
C LEU A 862 29.01 -40.97 -45.40
N VAL A 863 29.89 -39.99 -45.64
CA VAL A 863 29.50 -38.61 -46.00
C VAL A 863 30.09 -38.23 -47.36
N GLY A 864 29.25 -37.90 -48.34
CA GLY A 864 29.67 -37.43 -49.66
C GLY A 864 28.88 -37.99 -50.85
N PHE A 865 29.52 -38.03 -52.02
CA PHE A 865 28.94 -38.53 -53.27
C PHE A 865 29.61 -39.85 -53.68
N ALA A 866 28.80 -40.87 -53.99
CA ALA A 866 29.22 -42.16 -54.56
C ALA A 866 30.35 -42.85 -53.81
N ARG A 867 30.31 -42.88 -52.47
CA ARG A 867 31.29 -43.60 -51.65
C ARG A 867 30.83 -45.05 -51.43
N PRO A 868 31.61 -46.06 -51.86
CA PRO A 868 31.44 -47.45 -51.41
C PRO A 868 32.34 -47.74 -50.20
N GLY A 869 31.85 -48.53 -49.23
CA GLY A 869 32.74 -49.19 -48.28
C GLY A 869 32.07 -49.85 -47.07
N ASP A 870 32.44 -51.12 -46.84
CA ASP A 870 32.68 -51.70 -45.53
C ASP A 870 34.17 -52.08 -45.47
N GLY A 871 35.06 -51.11 -45.22
CA GLY A 871 36.51 -51.34 -45.06
C GLY A 871 37.30 -51.70 -46.34
N ASP A 872 38.43 -51.01 -46.52
CA ASP A 872 39.55 -51.27 -47.46
C ASP A 872 39.42 -50.95 -48.97
N VAL A 873 39.84 -49.71 -49.30
CA VAL A 873 40.61 -49.19 -50.46
C VAL A 873 40.40 -49.76 -51.88
N GLY A 874 40.05 -48.87 -52.82
CA GLY A 874 40.38 -49.06 -54.25
C GLY A 874 39.57 -48.20 -55.22
N VAL A 875 40.14 -47.10 -55.72
CA VAL A 875 39.57 -46.28 -56.80
C VAL A 875 39.49 -47.08 -58.10
N THR A 876 38.32 -47.19 -58.74
CA THR A 876 38.09 -47.01 -60.20
C THR A 876 36.64 -47.25 -60.65
N SER A 877 36.19 -46.41 -61.59
CA SER A 877 35.04 -46.51 -62.51
C SER A 877 33.71 -45.84 -62.13
N VAL A 878 33.72 -44.50 -62.17
CA VAL A 878 32.56 -43.64 -62.50
C VAL A 878 32.16 -43.76 -64.00
N PHE A 879 32.39 -44.89 -64.68
CA PHE A 879 32.20 -44.95 -66.15
C PHE A 879 31.47 -46.16 -66.75
N GLU A 880 30.80 -47.04 -66.00
CA GLU A 880 30.12 -48.21 -66.60
C GLU A 880 28.62 -48.40 -66.34
N ARG A 881 27.89 -47.41 -65.80
CA ARG A 881 26.40 -47.47 -65.79
C ARG A 881 25.66 -46.24 -66.32
N LEU A 882 26.35 -45.33 -67.01
CA LEU A 882 25.71 -44.33 -67.91
C LEU A 882 25.54 -44.84 -69.35
N GLY A 883 25.55 -46.16 -69.55
CA GLY A 883 25.41 -46.80 -70.86
C GLY A 883 24.37 -47.91 -70.89
N ALA A 884 23.12 -47.65 -70.48
CA ALA A 884 21.93 -48.41 -70.93
C ALA A 884 20.61 -47.81 -70.38
N ALA A 885 20.29 -46.58 -70.79
CA ALA A 885 18.90 -46.16 -70.93
C ALA A 885 18.84 -45.19 -72.11
N ALA A 886 19.08 -45.76 -73.28
CA ALA A 886 18.47 -45.23 -74.50
C ALA A 886 16.96 -45.16 -74.24
N TRP A 887 16.37 -44.00 -74.55
CA TRP A 887 15.07 -43.85 -75.17
C TRP A 887 14.02 -44.90 -74.77
N TYR A 888 13.09 -44.55 -73.87
CA TYR A 888 11.64 -44.59 -74.09
C TYR A 888 10.89 -43.93 -72.94
#